data_AF-A0A1L9N508-F1
#
_entry.id   AF-A0A1L9N508-F1
#
_cell.length_a   1.000
_cell.length_b   1.000
_cell.length_c   1.000
_cell.angle_alpha   90.00
_cell.angle_beta   90.00
_cell.angle_gamma   90.00
#
_symmetry.space_group_name_H-M   'P 1'
#
loop_
_entity.id
_entity.type
_entity.pdbx_description
1 polymer ?
#
loop_
_entity_poly.entity_id
_entity_poly.type
_entity_poly.pdbx_seq_one_letter_code
_entity_poly.pdbx_strand_id
1 'polypeptide(L)'
;MADEVYEGAIGIDLGTTYSCVANYEGTNVEIIANEQGSYTTPSFVSFTDKERLIGEAAKNQAAMNPTNTIFDIKRLIGRRFEDPIVKKDVESWPFKVVDQGGNPVVEVEYLGETKTFSPQEISSMVLMKMKEVAETKLGKKVEKAVITVPAYFNDNQRQATKDAGAIAGLNVLRIINEPTAAAIAYGLGSGKSDKERNVLIYDLGGGTFDVSLLNIQGGVFTVKATAGDTHLGGQDFDTNLLDHFKKEFQRKTGKDLSGDARALRRLRTACERAKRTLSNATQTTVEIDSLFDGEDFNSSITRARFEDLNAKSFSGTLEPVQQVLKDSGLEKSKVDEIVLVGGSTRIPRIQKLLSDFFDGKKLEKSINPDEAVAYGAAVQAGILSGKASSAETQDLLLLDVVPLSLGVAMEGNIFAPVVARGQTVPTIKKRTFTTVVDNQTTVQFPVYQGERTNCADNTSLGEFTLAPIPPMRAGEAALEVVFEVDVNGILKVTATEKSSGRSANITISNAVGKLSTTEIEQMIDDAAKFKSSDEAFTKKFESRQQLESYISRVEEIVSDPTMSLKLKRGNKEKIESALSDAMAQLEIEDSTPEDLKKKELALKRLITKAMATRSFSSSPFWCKKKDKTKATSGADSGKPLPKVGASSEDPHDFSQLHDGIAAALSRLRDELSKMRVGGRFNTASIESLRVQLNKSSKQSIKLGDLAQVVPKGGRMVTILASDEDHVKPIRSSIISSNLSLTPQADPHNSLQLNVTIPPPTKESRDQTIALAKAAMEKAAGAVRDSRSAVHKRLQDLQKKKIARPDDVRKAQEQMEKLAEKGQKEVKELFEATRKAMERA
;
A
#
# COMPACT_ATOMS: atom_id res chain seq x y z
N MET A 1 -16.87 -6.36 3.37
CA MET A 1 -15.42 -6.20 3.13
C MET A 1 -14.78 -7.58 3.21
N ALA A 2 -13.66 -7.80 2.52
CA ALA A 2 -12.91 -9.03 2.69
C ALA A 2 -12.22 -9.03 4.06
N ASP A 3 -12.61 -9.97 4.94
CA ASP A 3 -12.00 -10.10 6.27
C ASP A 3 -10.58 -10.70 6.21
N GLU A 4 -10.15 -11.18 5.04
CA GLU A 4 -8.83 -11.76 4.83
C GLU A 4 -7.81 -10.73 4.35
N VAL A 5 -6.65 -10.69 5.03
CA VAL A 5 -5.50 -9.83 4.67
C VAL A 5 -4.65 -10.53 3.61
N TYR A 6 -4.23 -9.77 2.60
CA TYR A 6 -3.26 -10.21 1.59
C TYR A 6 -1.86 -10.27 2.21
N GLU A 7 -1.26 -11.45 2.22
CA GLU A 7 0.07 -11.66 2.83
C GLU A 7 1.21 -10.97 2.05
N GLY A 8 1.02 -10.80 0.74
CA GLY A 8 1.98 -10.21 -0.20
C GLY A 8 2.09 -8.69 -0.09
N ALA A 9 2.66 -8.07 -1.12
CA ALA A 9 2.76 -6.62 -1.24
C ALA A 9 2.55 -6.19 -2.70
N ILE A 10 1.99 -5.00 -2.89
CA ILE A 10 1.75 -4.41 -4.22
C ILE A 10 2.86 -3.42 -4.60
N GLY A 11 3.10 -3.26 -5.90
CA GLY A 11 3.93 -2.19 -6.44
C GLY A 11 3.07 -1.04 -6.92
N ILE A 12 3.34 0.17 -6.45
CA ILE A 12 2.61 1.37 -6.87
C ILE A 12 3.58 2.35 -7.51
N ASP A 13 3.32 2.68 -8.76
CA ASP A 13 3.86 3.87 -9.39
C ASP A 13 2.98 5.08 -9.05
N LEU A 14 3.48 5.97 -8.20
CA LEU A 14 2.80 7.21 -7.82
C LEU A 14 3.30 8.34 -8.72
N GLY A 15 2.80 8.46 -9.96
CA GLY A 15 3.26 9.48 -10.90
C GLY A 15 2.60 10.86 -10.70
N THR A 16 3.20 11.90 -11.29
CA THR A 16 2.68 13.28 -11.20
C THR A 16 1.30 13.42 -11.83
N THR A 17 1.08 12.81 -12.99
CA THR A 17 -0.18 12.92 -13.76
C THR A 17 -1.04 11.67 -13.68
N TYR A 18 -0.40 10.50 -13.64
CA TYR A 18 -1.04 9.20 -13.57
C TYR A 18 -0.30 8.32 -12.59
N SER A 19 -1.06 7.49 -11.87
CA SER A 19 -0.56 6.43 -11.01
C SER A 19 -0.96 5.07 -11.58
N CYS A 20 -0.14 4.06 -11.33
CA CYS A 20 -0.32 2.69 -11.82
C CYS A 20 -0.04 1.71 -10.68
N VAL A 21 -0.82 0.64 -10.59
CA VAL A 21 -0.64 -0.39 -9.54
C VAL A 21 -0.52 -1.77 -10.17
N ALA A 22 0.40 -2.56 -9.63
CA ALA A 22 0.70 -3.89 -10.11
C ALA A 22 0.96 -4.86 -8.95
N ASN A 23 0.77 -6.14 -9.21
CA ASN A 23 1.02 -7.21 -8.26
C ASN A 23 1.91 -8.30 -8.87
N TYR A 24 2.72 -8.96 -8.03
CA TYR A 24 3.57 -10.08 -8.46
C TYR A 24 3.42 -11.26 -7.52
N GLU A 25 2.84 -12.36 -8.02
CA GLU A 25 2.61 -13.59 -7.25
C GLU A 25 3.60 -14.72 -7.58
N GLY A 26 4.76 -14.35 -8.12
CA GLY A 26 5.90 -15.26 -8.28
C GLY A 26 6.10 -15.87 -9.66
N THR A 27 5.24 -15.60 -10.65
CA THR A 27 5.51 -16.02 -12.05
C THR A 27 5.39 -14.87 -13.02
N ASN A 28 4.26 -14.16 -13.00
CA ASN A 28 4.02 -13.01 -13.85
C ASN A 28 3.62 -11.80 -13.00
N VAL A 29 4.00 -10.62 -13.48
CA VAL A 29 3.48 -9.36 -12.95
C VAL A 29 2.15 -9.08 -13.63
N GLU A 30 1.15 -8.71 -12.85
CA GLU A 30 -0.16 -8.28 -13.33
C GLU A 30 -0.31 -6.77 -13.07
N ILE A 31 -0.48 -5.99 -14.14
CA ILE A 31 -0.91 -4.60 -14.04
C ILE A 31 -2.42 -4.60 -13.82
N ILE A 32 -2.90 -3.89 -12.78
CA ILE A 32 -4.29 -3.99 -12.35
C ILE A 32 -5.07 -2.80 -12.92
N ALA A 33 -6.11 -3.10 -13.70
CA ALA A 33 -7.05 -2.09 -14.19
C ALA A 33 -7.97 -1.59 -13.06
N ASN A 34 -8.27 -0.29 -13.07
CA ASN A 34 -9.24 0.33 -12.17
C ASN A 34 -10.70 -0.01 -12.57
N GLU A 35 -11.67 0.51 -11.83
CA GLU A 35 -13.11 0.27 -12.06
C GLU A 35 -13.62 0.72 -13.45
N GLN A 36 -12.89 1.56 -14.16
CA GLN A 36 -13.21 1.99 -15.53
C GLN A 36 -12.50 1.15 -16.60
N GLY A 37 -11.73 0.13 -16.19
CA GLY A 37 -10.95 -0.72 -17.10
C GLY A 37 -9.63 -0.09 -17.57
N SER A 38 -9.18 1.01 -16.96
CA SER A 38 -7.90 1.65 -17.28
C SER A 38 -6.78 1.15 -16.37
N TYR A 39 -5.62 0.84 -16.94
CA TYR A 39 -4.42 0.42 -16.18
C TYR A 39 -3.72 1.58 -15.45
N THR A 40 -3.99 2.81 -15.85
CA THR A 40 -3.48 4.02 -15.19
C THR A 40 -4.63 4.85 -14.67
N THR A 41 -4.48 5.43 -13.49
CA THR A 41 -5.48 6.32 -12.87
C THR A 41 -4.91 7.73 -12.73
N PRO A 42 -5.62 8.79 -13.14
CA PRO A 42 -5.14 10.16 -12.96
C PRO A 42 -4.82 10.47 -11.50
N SER A 43 -3.72 11.15 -11.25
CA SER A 43 -3.33 11.64 -9.93
C SER A 43 -4.09 12.93 -9.59
N PHE A 44 -5.43 12.83 -9.56
CA PHE A 44 -6.37 13.93 -9.31
C PHE A 44 -7.22 13.61 -8.08
N VAL A 45 -7.43 14.61 -7.23
CA VAL A 45 -8.31 14.55 -6.06
C VAL A 45 -9.20 15.78 -6.08
N SER A 46 -10.52 15.62 -6.04
CA SER A 46 -11.46 16.73 -5.99
C SER A 46 -12.36 16.61 -4.78
N PHE A 47 -12.59 17.74 -4.12
CA PHE A 47 -13.49 17.85 -2.97
C PHE A 47 -14.80 18.48 -3.40
N THR A 48 -15.91 17.92 -2.94
CA THR A 48 -17.26 18.47 -3.12
C THR A 48 -17.89 18.78 -1.76
N ASP A 49 -19.11 19.31 -1.78
CA ASP A 49 -19.94 19.47 -0.58
C ASP A 49 -20.27 18.13 0.11
N LYS A 50 -20.09 17.00 -0.58
CA LYS A 50 -20.59 15.69 -0.14
C LYS A 50 -19.52 14.61 -0.03
N GLU A 51 -18.55 14.57 -0.94
CA GLU A 51 -17.62 13.46 -1.09
C GLU A 51 -16.25 13.89 -1.62
N ARG A 52 -15.30 12.96 -1.60
CA ARG A 52 -14.01 13.11 -2.30
C ARG A 52 -14.01 12.24 -3.55
N LEU A 53 -13.75 12.86 -4.69
CA LEU A 53 -13.55 12.16 -5.94
C LEU A 53 -12.06 12.00 -6.18
N ILE A 54 -11.63 10.81 -6.63
CA ILE A 54 -10.22 10.49 -6.89
C ILE A 54 -10.13 9.83 -8.28
N GLY A 55 -9.10 10.16 -9.05
CA GLY A 55 -8.89 9.57 -10.37
C GLY A 55 -9.70 10.24 -11.48
N GLU A 56 -10.27 9.43 -12.37
CA GLU A 56 -11.01 9.92 -13.54
C GLU A 56 -12.24 10.76 -13.15
N ALA A 57 -12.93 10.40 -12.07
CA ALA A 57 -14.06 11.18 -11.56
C ALA A 57 -13.66 12.63 -11.21
N ALA A 58 -12.51 12.80 -10.52
CA ALA A 58 -11.96 14.12 -10.21
C ALA A 58 -11.49 14.85 -11.48
N LYS A 59 -10.80 14.15 -12.39
CA LYS A 59 -10.32 14.73 -13.64
C LYS A 59 -11.47 15.26 -14.51
N ASN A 60 -12.57 14.52 -14.61
CA ASN A 60 -13.71 14.87 -15.47
C ASN A 60 -14.44 16.13 -15.00
N GLN A 61 -14.52 16.37 -13.69
CA GLN A 61 -15.15 17.58 -13.15
C GLN A 61 -14.21 18.78 -13.00
N ALA A 62 -12.92 18.64 -13.30
CA ALA A 62 -11.91 19.67 -13.03
C ALA A 62 -12.24 21.04 -13.65
N ALA A 63 -12.95 21.08 -14.78
CA ALA A 63 -13.39 22.33 -15.41
C ALA A 63 -14.61 22.97 -14.72
N MET A 64 -15.43 22.17 -14.04
CA MET A 64 -16.61 22.65 -13.29
C MET A 64 -16.24 23.08 -11.86
N ASN A 65 -15.25 22.42 -11.26
CA ASN A 65 -14.80 22.66 -9.89
C ASN A 65 -13.28 22.88 -9.82
N PRO A 66 -12.72 23.90 -10.50
CA PRO A 66 -11.28 24.05 -10.66
C PRO A 66 -10.53 24.38 -9.37
N THR A 67 -11.15 25.10 -8.43
CA THR A 67 -10.52 25.55 -7.18
C THR A 67 -10.40 24.43 -6.14
N ASN A 68 -11.27 23.42 -6.21
CA ASN A 68 -11.27 22.27 -5.28
C ASN A 68 -10.82 20.96 -5.95
N THR A 69 -10.30 21.03 -7.18
CA THR A 69 -9.69 19.89 -7.88
C THR A 69 -8.17 20.02 -7.86
N ILE A 70 -7.54 19.19 -7.04
CA ILE A 70 -6.10 19.15 -6.82
C ILE A 70 -5.47 18.14 -7.78
N PHE A 71 -4.38 18.56 -8.40
CA PHE A 71 -3.55 17.76 -9.31
C PHE A 71 -2.10 18.25 -9.22
N ASP A 72 -1.17 17.54 -9.84
CA ASP A 72 0.27 17.86 -9.83
C ASP A 72 0.90 17.93 -8.42
N ILE A 73 0.24 17.39 -7.39
CA ILE A 73 0.70 17.50 -6.00
C ILE A 73 2.10 16.92 -5.77
N LYS A 74 2.53 15.97 -6.61
CA LYS A 74 3.90 15.42 -6.59
C LYS A 74 4.98 16.48 -6.88
N ARG A 75 4.63 17.61 -7.50
CA ARG A 75 5.50 18.78 -7.67
C ARG A 75 5.61 19.63 -6.39
N LEU A 76 4.70 19.48 -5.44
CA LEU A 76 4.65 20.21 -4.18
C LEU A 76 5.18 19.40 -2.98
N ILE A 77 5.06 18.07 -3.04
CA ILE A 77 5.45 17.17 -1.93
C ILE A 77 6.91 17.36 -1.53
N GLY A 78 7.18 17.50 -0.23
CA GLY A 78 8.52 17.63 0.34
C GLY A 78 9.26 18.94 0.01
N ARG A 79 8.58 19.96 -0.53
CA ARG A 79 9.15 21.29 -0.84
C ARG A 79 8.74 22.35 0.17
N ARG A 80 9.48 23.47 0.22
CA ARG A 80 9.11 24.65 1.03
C ARG A 80 8.17 25.56 0.26
N PHE A 81 7.31 26.28 0.97
CA PHE A 81 6.43 27.27 0.32
C PHE A 81 7.22 28.40 -0.35
N GLU A 82 8.37 28.77 0.22
CA GLU A 82 9.27 29.81 -0.31
C GLU A 82 10.20 29.34 -1.42
N ASP A 83 10.17 28.07 -1.82
CA ASP A 83 10.97 27.60 -2.95
C ASP A 83 10.53 28.35 -4.23
N PRO A 84 11.45 28.94 -5.02
CA PRO A 84 11.09 29.73 -6.21
C PRO A 84 10.25 28.95 -7.22
N ILE A 85 10.49 27.64 -7.31
CA ILE A 85 9.75 26.72 -8.16
C ILE A 85 8.30 26.57 -7.66
N VAL A 86 8.09 26.46 -6.34
CA VAL A 86 6.75 26.39 -5.74
C VAL A 86 5.99 27.69 -5.96
N LYS A 87 6.62 28.85 -5.75
CA LYS A 87 6.00 30.16 -6.03
C LYS A 87 5.51 30.28 -7.46
N LYS A 88 6.35 29.86 -8.42
CA LYS A 88 5.99 29.86 -9.85
C LYS A 88 4.81 28.94 -10.15
N ASP A 89 4.78 27.75 -9.57
CA ASP A 89 3.68 26.81 -9.78
C ASP A 89 2.35 27.33 -9.19
N VAL A 90 2.40 27.92 -7.99
CA VAL A 90 1.23 28.49 -7.30
C VAL A 90 0.55 29.58 -8.13
N GLU A 91 1.32 30.37 -8.90
CA GLU A 91 0.74 31.35 -9.85
C GLU A 91 -0.05 30.70 -11.00
N SER A 92 0.25 29.44 -11.32
CA SER A 92 -0.32 28.71 -12.46
C SER A 92 -1.48 27.77 -12.09
N TRP A 93 -1.58 27.39 -10.81
CA TRP A 93 -2.59 26.47 -10.33
C TRP A 93 -3.92 27.16 -10.04
N PRO A 94 -5.06 26.50 -10.35
CA PRO A 94 -6.38 27.07 -10.06
C PRO A 94 -6.81 26.90 -8.60
N PHE A 95 -6.17 25.99 -7.86
CA PHE A 95 -6.43 25.75 -6.44
C PHE A 95 -5.48 26.58 -5.58
N LYS A 96 -5.91 26.89 -4.35
CA LYS A 96 -5.16 27.74 -3.43
C LYS A 96 -4.13 26.93 -2.67
N VAL A 97 -2.91 27.45 -2.57
CA VAL A 97 -1.83 26.92 -1.73
C VAL A 97 -1.45 28.00 -0.72
N VAL A 98 -1.38 27.63 0.55
CA VAL A 98 -1.05 28.55 1.65
C VAL A 98 0.19 28.06 2.40
N ASP A 99 0.87 29.00 3.05
CA ASP A 99 2.01 28.69 3.93
C ASP A 99 1.51 28.27 5.32
N GLN A 100 1.95 27.10 5.77
CA GLN A 100 1.76 26.63 7.13
C GLN A 100 3.11 26.29 7.74
N GLY A 101 3.71 27.25 8.43
CA GLY A 101 4.99 27.07 9.12
C GLY A 101 6.17 26.79 8.18
N GLY A 102 6.16 27.35 6.97
CA GLY A 102 7.16 27.15 5.92
C GLY A 102 6.83 25.99 4.96
N ASN A 103 5.80 25.18 5.26
CA ASN A 103 5.34 24.10 4.41
C ASN A 103 4.15 24.56 3.55
N PRO A 104 4.13 24.22 2.25
CA PRO A 104 2.98 24.49 1.41
C PRO A 104 1.86 23.49 1.70
N VAL A 105 0.64 23.98 1.96
CA VAL A 105 -0.57 23.15 2.10
C VAL A 105 -1.65 23.63 1.15
N VAL A 106 -2.47 22.72 0.62
CA VAL A 106 -3.59 23.06 -0.25
C VAL A 106 -4.80 23.44 0.59
N GLU A 107 -5.50 24.51 0.23
CA GLU A 107 -6.74 24.95 0.88
C GLU A 107 -7.92 24.69 -0.05
N VAL A 108 -8.95 24.00 0.43
CA VAL A 108 -10.13 23.58 -0.33
C VAL A 108 -11.41 23.74 0.49
N GLU A 109 -12.53 23.90 -0.19
CA GLU A 109 -13.86 23.78 0.42
C GLU A 109 -14.29 22.31 0.38
N TYR A 110 -14.54 21.72 1.55
CA TYR A 110 -14.96 20.33 1.68
C TYR A 110 -15.96 20.17 2.83
N LEU A 111 -17.11 19.54 2.55
CA LEU A 111 -18.22 19.39 3.50
C LEU A 111 -18.75 20.73 4.05
N GLY A 112 -18.72 21.79 3.22
CA GLY A 112 -19.17 23.13 3.60
C GLY A 112 -18.20 23.89 4.51
N GLU A 113 -16.98 23.37 4.70
CA GLU A 113 -15.93 24.00 5.51
C GLU A 113 -14.64 24.17 4.69
N THR A 114 -13.94 25.27 4.92
CA THR A 114 -12.57 25.45 4.44
C THR A 114 -11.64 24.50 5.20
N LYS A 115 -10.92 23.63 4.46
CA LYS A 115 -9.94 22.69 5.01
C LYS A 115 -8.59 22.84 4.34
N THR A 116 -7.54 22.58 5.11
CA THR A 116 -6.16 22.54 4.63
C THR A 116 -5.65 21.11 4.61
N PHE A 117 -4.98 20.71 3.55
CA PHE A 117 -4.35 19.39 3.42
C PHE A 117 -2.88 19.53 3.03
N SER A 118 -2.03 18.76 3.67
CA SER A 118 -0.64 18.60 3.25
C SER A 118 -0.53 17.85 1.92
N PRO A 119 0.55 18.05 1.16
CA PRO A 119 0.83 17.26 -0.04
C PRO A 119 0.85 15.74 0.22
N GLN A 120 1.26 15.32 1.42
CA GLN A 120 1.27 13.93 1.87
C GLN A 120 -0.15 13.37 1.99
N GLU A 121 -1.11 14.13 2.53
CA GLU A 121 -2.51 13.72 2.62
C GLU A 121 -3.17 13.61 1.26
N ILE A 122 -2.96 14.56 0.34
CA ILE A 122 -3.51 14.45 -1.01
C ILE A 122 -2.90 13.25 -1.75
N SER A 123 -1.59 13.03 -1.61
CA SER A 123 -0.93 11.87 -2.20
C SER A 123 -1.40 10.55 -1.59
N SER A 124 -1.70 10.54 -0.28
CA SER A 124 -2.24 9.36 0.40
C SER A 124 -3.63 9.00 -0.12
N MET A 125 -4.45 9.99 -0.52
CA MET A 125 -5.74 9.73 -1.18
C MET A 125 -5.57 8.99 -2.52
N VAL A 126 -4.59 9.40 -3.34
CA VAL A 126 -4.26 8.67 -4.58
C VAL A 126 -3.75 7.26 -4.28
N LEU A 127 -2.90 7.09 -3.27
CA LEU A 127 -2.40 5.78 -2.84
C LEU A 127 -3.51 4.88 -2.29
N MET A 128 -4.47 5.43 -1.54
CA MET A 128 -5.66 4.72 -1.07
C MET A 128 -6.48 4.22 -2.26
N LYS A 129 -6.66 5.04 -3.30
CA LYS A 129 -7.34 4.60 -4.52
C LYS A 129 -6.61 3.44 -5.20
N MET A 130 -5.27 3.48 -5.28
CA MET A 130 -4.48 2.40 -5.87
C MET A 130 -4.56 1.11 -5.06
N LYS A 131 -4.54 1.25 -3.73
CA LYS A 131 -4.79 0.15 -2.79
C LYS A 131 -6.19 -0.45 -3.00
N GLU A 132 -7.24 0.35 -3.09
CA GLU A 132 -8.63 -0.12 -3.31
C GLU A 132 -8.80 -0.87 -4.63
N VAL A 133 -8.15 -0.38 -5.70
CA VAL A 133 -8.11 -1.07 -7.00
C VAL A 133 -7.47 -2.47 -6.85
N ALA A 134 -6.35 -2.55 -6.14
CA ALA A 134 -5.69 -3.84 -5.87
C ALA A 134 -6.53 -4.75 -4.94
N GLU A 135 -7.14 -4.21 -3.89
CA GLU A 135 -8.01 -4.96 -2.96
C GLU A 135 -9.22 -5.55 -3.68
N THR A 136 -9.84 -4.79 -4.59
CA THR A 136 -10.95 -5.25 -5.42
C THR A 136 -10.53 -6.41 -6.32
N LYS A 137 -9.35 -6.30 -6.93
CA LYS A 137 -8.79 -7.36 -7.79
C LYS A 137 -8.44 -8.62 -7.02
N LEU A 138 -7.82 -8.48 -5.86
CA LEU A 138 -7.31 -9.60 -5.05
C LEU A 138 -8.38 -10.21 -4.15
N GLY A 139 -9.49 -9.50 -3.90
CA GLY A 139 -10.53 -9.92 -2.96
C GLY A 139 -10.05 -9.98 -1.52
N LYS A 140 -8.97 -9.27 -1.17
CA LYS A 140 -8.30 -9.27 0.14
C LYS A 140 -7.79 -7.88 0.49
N LYS A 141 -7.72 -7.56 1.78
CA LYS A 141 -7.19 -6.28 2.28
C LYS A 141 -5.68 -6.19 2.06
N VAL A 142 -5.17 -5.08 1.52
CA VAL A 142 -3.75 -4.89 1.22
C VAL A 142 -3.13 -3.92 2.21
N GLU A 143 -2.06 -4.33 2.88
CA GLU A 143 -1.40 -3.52 3.93
C GLU A 143 0.08 -3.25 3.67
N LYS A 144 0.66 -3.78 2.59
CA LYS A 144 2.09 -3.63 2.28
C LYS A 144 2.28 -3.16 0.84
N ALA A 145 3.20 -2.22 0.63
CA ALA A 145 3.51 -1.72 -0.70
C ALA A 145 5.01 -1.40 -0.88
N VAL A 146 5.43 -1.39 -2.14
CA VAL A 146 6.61 -0.68 -2.63
C VAL A 146 6.11 0.50 -3.44
N ILE A 147 6.59 1.71 -3.14
CA ILE A 147 6.13 2.95 -3.77
C ILE A 147 7.31 3.57 -4.53
N THR A 148 7.06 4.09 -5.72
CA THR A 148 8.09 4.70 -6.56
C THR A 148 8.29 6.19 -6.26
N VAL A 149 9.52 6.66 -6.51
CA VAL A 149 9.88 8.07 -6.51
C VAL A 149 10.84 8.36 -7.66
N PRO A 150 10.89 9.60 -8.17
CA PRO A 150 11.93 10.04 -9.11
C PRO A 150 13.32 9.78 -8.54
N ALA A 151 14.27 9.35 -9.38
CA ALA A 151 15.62 9.06 -8.92
C ALA A 151 16.28 10.30 -8.26
N TYR A 152 15.99 11.48 -8.80
CA TYR A 152 16.53 12.74 -8.32
C TYR A 152 15.76 13.37 -7.14
N PHE A 153 14.77 12.69 -6.56
CA PHE A 153 14.12 13.16 -5.32
C PHE A 153 15.12 13.30 -4.16
N ASN A 154 15.03 14.43 -3.48
CA ASN A 154 15.81 14.74 -2.28
C ASN A 154 15.27 14.00 -1.03
N ASP A 155 15.96 14.11 0.10
CA ASP A 155 15.59 13.44 1.35
C ASP A 155 14.16 13.79 1.82
N ASN A 156 13.80 15.08 1.78
CA ASN A 156 12.49 15.57 2.24
C ASN A 156 11.35 14.99 1.38
N GLN A 157 11.54 14.92 0.06
CA GLN A 157 10.55 14.37 -0.87
C GLN A 157 10.37 12.85 -0.71
N ARG A 158 11.48 12.13 -0.47
CA ARG A 158 11.44 10.68 -0.20
C ARG A 158 10.70 10.38 1.10
N GLN A 159 11.01 11.12 2.17
CA GLN A 159 10.34 10.96 3.46
C GLN A 159 8.85 11.31 3.35
N ALA A 160 8.50 12.45 2.73
CA ALA A 160 7.11 12.85 2.55
C ALA A 160 6.29 11.84 1.73
N THR A 161 6.88 11.21 0.71
CA THR A 161 6.22 10.15 -0.07
C THR A 161 6.02 8.87 0.75
N LYS A 162 7.00 8.50 1.59
CA LYS A 162 6.88 7.39 2.53
C LYS A 162 5.77 7.64 3.56
N ASP A 163 5.70 8.86 4.08
CA ASP A 163 4.65 9.29 5.02
C ASP A 163 3.27 9.25 4.36
N ALA A 164 3.14 9.68 3.09
CA ALA A 164 1.90 9.53 2.32
C ALA A 164 1.44 8.06 2.24
N GLY A 165 2.38 7.13 2.07
CA GLY A 165 2.09 5.68 2.13
C GLY A 165 1.61 5.23 3.51
N ALA A 166 2.24 5.71 4.58
CA ALA A 166 1.79 5.43 5.95
C ALA A 166 0.37 5.96 6.22
N ILE A 167 0.07 7.20 5.79
CA ILE A 167 -1.26 7.82 5.91
C ILE A 167 -2.32 7.01 5.13
N ALA A 168 -1.96 6.42 3.98
CA ALA A 168 -2.84 5.54 3.21
C ALA A 168 -3.08 4.16 3.86
N GLY A 169 -2.50 3.91 5.05
CA GLY A 169 -2.56 2.63 5.74
C GLY A 169 -1.77 1.53 5.02
N LEU A 170 -0.63 1.89 4.41
CA LEU A 170 0.32 0.97 3.79
C LEU A 170 1.63 0.95 4.59
N ASN A 171 2.10 -0.25 4.93
CA ASN A 171 3.48 -0.48 5.33
C ASN A 171 4.37 -0.42 4.08
N VAL A 172 5.09 0.69 3.93
CA VAL A 172 6.00 0.93 2.82
C VAL A 172 7.30 0.14 3.03
N LEU A 173 7.38 -1.04 2.40
CA LEU A 173 8.53 -1.95 2.51
C LEU A 173 9.79 -1.38 1.85
N ARG A 174 9.61 -0.58 0.80
CA ARG A 174 10.69 0.07 0.05
C ARG A 174 10.15 1.29 -0.68
N ILE A 175 10.96 2.35 -0.68
CA ILE A 175 10.91 3.40 -1.70
C ILE A 175 11.90 3.02 -2.81
N ILE A 176 11.41 2.88 -4.04
CA ILE A 176 12.23 2.50 -5.20
C ILE A 176 12.31 3.66 -6.19
N ASN A 177 13.48 3.87 -6.78
CA ASN A 177 13.64 4.88 -7.83
C ASN A 177 12.95 4.43 -9.12
N GLU A 178 12.24 5.33 -9.79
CA GLU A 178 11.48 5.08 -11.02
C GLU A 178 12.34 4.45 -12.14
N PRO A 179 13.53 5.01 -12.50
CA PRO A 179 14.42 4.37 -13.46
C PRO A 179 14.92 2.99 -13.04
N THR A 180 15.14 2.76 -11.74
CA THR A 180 15.56 1.45 -11.21
C THR A 180 14.45 0.43 -11.37
N ALA A 181 13.20 0.81 -11.09
CA ALA A 181 12.03 -0.04 -11.31
C ALA A 181 11.86 -0.37 -12.80
N ALA A 182 11.98 0.62 -13.69
CA ALA A 182 11.91 0.38 -15.12
C ALA A 182 13.05 -0.52 -15.64
N ALA A 183 14.25 -0.40 -15.07
CA ALA A 183 15.37 -1.29 -15.38
C ALA A 183 15.08 -2.74 -14.98
N ILE A 184 14.40 -2.98 -13.83
CA ILE A 184 13.93 -4.31 -13.44
C ILE A 184 12.95 -4.86 -14.48
N ALA A 185 11.96 -4.06 -14.89
CA ALA A 185 10.98 -4.46 -15.90
C ALA A 185 11.64 -4.84 -17.23
N TYR A 186 12.65 -4.06 -17.66
CA TYR A 186 13.45 -4.37 -18.83
C TYR A 186 14.29 -5.64 -18.66
N GLY A 187 15.07 -5.75 -17.57
CA GLY A 187 16.06 -6.80 -17.36
C GLY A 187 15.47 -8.17 -17.02
N LEU A 188 14.25 -8.23 -16.45
CA LEU A 188 13.52 -9.50 -16.26
C LEU A 188 12.66 -9.87 -17.46
N GLY A 189 12.29 -8.90 -18.29
CA GLY A 189 11.53 -9.10 -19.51
C GLY A 189 12.42 -9.23 -20.74
N SER A 190 12.23 -8.33 -21.70
CA SER A 190 12.87 -8.34 -23.02
C SER A 190 14.40 -8.26 -22.99
N GLY A 191 14.98 -7.71 -21.92
CA GLY A 191 16.42 -7.48 -21.76
C GLY A 191 17.17 -8.61 -21.08
N LYS A 192 16.49 -9.71 -20.70
CA LYS A 192 17.08 -10.81 -19.94
C LYS A 192 18.24 -11.45 -20.71
N SER A 193 19.42 -11.43 -20.09
CA SER A 193 20.68 -11.87 -20.70
C SER A 193 21.74 -12.09 -19.61
N ASP A 194 22.53 -13.16 -19.73
CA ASP A 194 23.66 -13.40 -18.83
C ASP A 194 24.87 -12.51 -19.15
N LYS A 195 24.87 -11.87 -20.32
CA LYS A 195 25.90 -10.88 -20.69
C LYS A 195 25.70 -9.58 -19.92
N GLU A 196 26.80 -9.05 -19.40
CA GLU A 196 26.89 -7.71 -18.85
C GLU A 196 26.51 -6.66 -19.91
N ARG A 197 25.68 -5.69 -19.53
CA ARG A 197 25.25 -4.57 -20.38
C ARG A 197 25.14 -3.28 -19.58
N ASN A 198 25.52 -2.17 -20.20
CA ASN A 198 25.25 -0.83 -19.69
C ASN A 198 23.98 -0.29 -20.33
N VAL A 199 22.93 -0.12 -19.54
CA VAL A 199 21.61 0.30 -19.99
C VAL A 199 21.33 1.69 -19.46
N LEU A 200 21.03 2.62 -20.37
CA LEU A 200 20.57 3.96 -20.02
C LEU A 200 19.05 3.98 -20.01
N ILE A 201 18.48 4.34 -18.86
CA ILE A 201 17.06 4.60 -18.71
C ILE A 201 16.85 6.12 -18.84
N TYR A 202 16.00 6.49 -19.78
CA TYR A 202 15.56 7.87 -19.99
C TYR A 202 14.08 7.95 -19.63
N ASP A 203 13.77 8.53 -18.47
CA ASP A 203 12.41 8.63 -17.94
C ASP A 203 11.92 10.08 -17.99
N LEU A 204 11.02 10.39 -18.93
CA LEU A 204 10.42 11.71 -19.05
C LEU A 204 8.91 11.60 -18.85
N GLY A 205 8.48 11.87 -17.63
CA GLY A 205 7.10 11.76 -17.19
C GLY A 205 6.25 13.00 -17.44
N GLY A 206 5.21 13.13 -16.62
CA GLY A 206 4.30 14.28 -16.65
C GLY A 206 4.85 15.53 -15.95
N GLY A 207 5.67 15.34 -14.91
CA GLY A 207 6.23 16.47 -14.14
C GLY A 207 7.70 16.34 -13.74
N THR A 208 8.32 15.18 -13.94
CA THR A 208 9.71 14.89 -13.59
C THR A 208 10.47 14.26 -14.75
N PHE A 209 11.78 14.47 -14.76
CA PHE A 209 12.71 13.91 -15.71
C PHE A 209 13.89 13.26 -14.99
N ASP A 210 14.14 11.99 -15.23
CA ASP A 210 15.29 11.26 -14.68
C ASP A 210 16.08 10.54 -15.80
N VAL A 211 17.39 10.48 -15.61
CA VAL A 211 18.30 9.67 -16.40
C VAL A 211 19.14 8.85 -15.45
N SER A 212 19.16 7.53 -15.65
CA SER A 212 20.01 6.61 -14.89
C SER A 212 20.76 5.69 -15.83
N LEU A 213 22.05 5.51 -15.57
CA LEU A 213 22.86 4.50 -16.27
C LEU A 213 23.12 3.35 -15.31
N LEU A 214 22.68 2.16 -15.72
CA LEU A 214 22.81 0.94 -14.93
C LEU A 214 23.71 -0.04 -15.65
N ASN A 215 24.49 -0.77 -14.87
CA ASN A 215 25.15 -1.99 -15.31
C ASN A 215 24.28 -3.17 -14.86
N ILE A 216 23.86 -3.98 -15.83
CA ILE A 216 22.98 -5.13 -15.63
C ILE A 216 23.77 -6.38 -16.02
N GLN A 217 23.94 -7.29 -15.08
CA GLN A 217 24.61 -8.57 -15.29
C GLN A 217 23.80 -9.69 -14.62
N GLY A 218 23.08 -10.47 -15.42
CA GLY A 218 22.13 -11.45 -14.90
C GLY A 218 21.08 -10.79 -14.01
N GLY A 219 20.98 -11.22 -12.74
CA GLY A 219 20.08 -10.64 -11.74
C GLY A 219 20.64 -9.42 -10.99
N VAL A 220 21.87 -8.99 -11.25
CA VAL A 220 22.49 -7.86 -10.53
C VAL A 220 22.31 -6.56 -11.31
N PHE A 221 21.63 -5.60 -10.69
CA PHE A 221 21.34 -4.27 -11.22
C PHE A 221 22.09 -3.23 -10.40
N THR A 222 23.13 -2.64 -10.98
CA THR A 222 23.96 -1.62 -10.31
C THR A 222 23.79 -0.27 -10.99
N VAL A 223 23.24 0.71 -10.27
CA VAL A 223 23.21 2.09 -10.74
C VAL A 223 24.62 2.66 -10.70
N LYS A 224 25.14 3.07 -11.86
CA LYS A 224 26.47 3.70 -11.99
C LYS A 224 26.40 5.19 -11.74
N ALA A 225 25.38 5.84 -12.27
CA ALA A 225 25.12 7.26 -12.07
C ALA A 225 23.65 7.59 -12.36
N THR A 226 23.18 8.67 -11.74
CA THR A 226 21.84 9.22 -11.97
C THR A 226 21.89 10.76 -11.93
N ALA A 227 21.06 11.39 -12.74
CA ALA A 227 20.82 12.83 -12.78
C ALA A 227 19.40 13.08 -13.29
N GLY A 228 18.87 14.29 -13.09
CA GLY A 228 17.53 14.61 -13.55
C GLY A 228 17.11 16.03 -13.23
N ASP A 229 15.85 16.31 -13.50
CA ASP A 229 15.14 17.52 -13.11
C ASP A 229 13.77 17.12 -12.55
N THR A 230 13.58 17.34 -11.25
CA THR A 230 12.33 17.01 -10.54
C THR A 230 11.17 17.95 -10.88
N HIS A 231 11.38 18.88 -11.82
CA HIS A 231 10.40 19.90 -12.21
C HIS A 231 10.33 20.15 -13.71
N LEU A 232 10.69 19.15 -14.51
CA LEU A 232 10.57 19.14 -15.97
C LEU A 232 9.74 17.96 -16.44
N GLY A 233 8.69 18.20 -17.24
CA GLY A 233 7.87 17.13 -17.80
C GLY A 233 6.79 17.59 -18.77
N GLY A 234 5.88 16.66 -19.08
CA GLY A 234 4.77 16.86 -20.00
C GLY A 234 3.88 18.07 -19.73
N GLN A 235 3.72 18.47 -18.47
CA GLN A 235 2.92 19.62 -18.04
C GLN A 235 3.55 20.97 -18.41
N ASP A 236 4.89 21.05 -18.46
CA ASP A 236 5.57 22.27 -18.91
C ASP A 236 5.35 22.47 -20.41
N PHE A 237 5.33 21.36 -21.17
CA PHE A 237 5.03 21.40 -22.60
C PHE A 237 3.57 21.80 -22.87
N ASP A 238 2.65 21.34 -22.02
CA ASP A 238 1.25 21.77 -22.06
C ASP A 238 1.11 23.26 -21.71
N THR A 239 1.91 23.76 -20.76
CA THR A 239 1.91 25.17 -20.35
C THR A 239 2.44 26.09 -21.45
N ASN A 240 3.53 25.70 -22.13
CA ASN A 240 4.04 26.45 -23.28
C ASN A 240 3.00 26.55 -24.43
N LEU A 241 2.25 25.47 -24.65
CA LEU A 241 1.18 25.44 -25.64
C LEU A 241 -0.04 26.27 -25.18
N LEU A 242 -0.38 26.22 -23.90
CA LEU A 242 -1.42 27.04 -23.28
C LEU A 242 -1.09 28.53 -23.43
N ASP A 243 0.13 28.96 -23.11
CA ASP A 243 0.56 30.36 -23.24
C ASP A 243 0.55 30.84 -24.69
N HIS A 244 0.92 29.96 -25.63
CA HIS A 244 0.79 30.26 -27.05
C HIS A 244 -0.66 30.53 -27.44
N PHE A 245 -1.60 29.67 -27.02
CA PHE A 245 -3.01 29.82 -27.37
C PHE A 245 -3.71 30.93 -26.59
N LYS A 246 -3.30 31.25 -25.35
CA LYS A 246 -3.76 32.45 -24.63
C LYS A 246 -3.45 33.72 -25.42
N LYS A 247 -2.21 33.87 -25.87
CA LYS A 247 -1.78 35.00 -26.71
C LYS A 247 -2.52 35.03 -28.04
N GLU A 248 -2.76 33.86 -28.64
CA GLU A 248 -3.50 33.78 -29.88
C GLU A 248 -4.98 34.15 -29.73
N PHE A 249 -5.64 33.67 -28.66
CA PHE A 249 -7.01 34.04 -28.31
C PHE A 249 -7.11 35.55 -28.13
N GLN A 250 -6.23 36.14 -27.31
CA GLN A 250 -6.19 37.58 -27.08
C GLN A 250 -5.97 38.37 -28.38
N ARG A 251 -5.12 37.88 -29.29
CA ARG A 251 -4.91 38.51 -30.61
C ARG A 251 -6.15 38.42 -31.50
N LYS A 252 -6.91 37.31 -31.45
CA LYS A 252 -8.10 37.07 -32.30
C LYS A 252 -9.35 37.80 -31.78
N THR A 253 -9.55 37.84 -30.46
CA THR A 253 -10.78 38.34 -29.83
C THR A 253 -10.62 39.67 -29.09
N GLY A 254 -9.37 40.07 -28.79
CA GLY A 254 -9.08 41.24 -27.95
C GLY A 254 -9.32 41.01 -26.44
N LYS A 255 -9.75 39.80 -26.03
CA LYS A 255 -10.08 39.47 -24.64
C LYS A 255 -8.98 38.62 -23.98
N ASP A 256 -8.75 38.79 -22.68
CA ASP A 256 -7.80 37.98 -21.90
C ASP A 256 -8.55 36.99 -21.00
N LEU A 257 -8.33 35.69 -21.23
CA LEU A 257 -8.93 34.61 -20.47
C LEU A 257 -8.12 34.21 -19.22
N SER A 258 -7.00 34.88 -18.93
CA SER A 258 -6.10 34.53 -17.82
C SER A 258 -6.74 34.59 -16.43
N GLY A 259 -7.81 35.35 -16.26
CA GLY A 259 -8.56 35.44 -15.00
C GLY A 259 -9.63 34.36 -14.80
N ASP A 260 -9.91 33.53 -15.80
CA ASP A 260 -10.97 32.51 -15.73
C ASP A 260 -10.37 31.09 -15.62
N ALA A 261 -10.42 30.55 -14.40
CA ALA A 261 -9.90 29.21 -14.09
C ALA A 261 -10.59 28.10 -14.91
N ARG A 262 -11.88 28.24 -15.21
CA ARG A 262 -12.63 27.26 -16.02
C ARG A 262 -12.18 27.32 -17.48
N ALA A 263 -12.05 28.52 -18.06
CA ALA A 263 -11.54 28.69 -19.41
C ALA A 263 -10.12 28.13 -19.53
N LEU A 264 -9.23 28.47 -18.59
CA LEU A 264 -7.86 27.95 -18.53
C LEU A 264 -7.81 26.43 -18.44
N ARG A 265 -8.65 25.81 -17.59
CA ARG A 265 -8.70 24.35 -17.45
C ARG A 265 -9.17 23.66 -18.72
N ARG A 266 -10.21 24.20 -19.39
CA ARG A 266 -10.70 23.67 -20.68
C ARG A 266 -9.62 23.77 -21.76
N LEU A 267 -8.96 24.93 -21.86
CA LEU A 267 -7.88 25.13 -22.83
C LEU A 267 -6.68 24.23 -22.55
N ARG A 268 -6.28 24.06 -21.28
CA ARG A 268 -5.19 23.15 -20.88
C ARG A 268 -5.50 21.69 -21.25
N THR A 269 -6.73 21.22 -21.03
CA THR A 269 -7.15 19.88 -21.46
C THR A 269 -7.06 19.72 -22.98
N ALA A 270 -7.45 20.74 -23.74
CA ALA A 270 -7.32 20.71 -25.19
C ALA A 270 -5.85 20.75 -25.66
N CYS A 271 -4.98 21.50 -24.95
CA CYS A 271 -3.53 21.52 -25.19
C CYS A 271 -2.90 20.14 -24.98
N GLU A 272 -3.23 19.45 -23.88
CA GLU A 272 -2.73 18.10 -23.60
C GLU A 272 -3.15 17.12 -24.71
N ARG A 273 -4.43 17.19 -25.15
CA ARG A 273 -4.94 16.38 -26.26
C ARG A 273 -4.25 16.69 -27.58
N ALA A 274 -4.01 17.97 -27.87
CA ALA A 274 -3.29 18.41 -29.05
C ALA A 274 -1.85 17.90 -29.04
N LYS A 275 -1.12 18.03 -27.92
CA LYS A 275 0.23 17.47 -27.71
C LYS A 275 0.26 15.97 -28.02
N ARG A 276 -0.64 15.20 -27.40
CA ARG A 276 -0.73 13.73 -27.63
C ARG A 276 -1.00 13.40 -29.11
N THR A 277 -1.85 14.19 -29.77
CA THR A 277 -2.16 14.02 -31.20
C THR A 277 -0.93 14.31 -32.08
N LEU A 278 -0.18 15.38 -31.77
CA LEU A 278 1.02 15.78 -32.50
C LEU A 278 2.18 14.78 -32.37
N SER A 279 2.17 13.88 -31.38
CA SER A 279 3.11 12.78 -31.31
C SER A 279 2.97 11.78 -32.47
N ASN A 280 1.80 11.72 -33.13
CA ASN A 280 1.53 10.85 -34.27
C ASN A 280 1.25 11.65 -35.56
N ALA A 281 0.48 12.73 -35.47
CA ALA A 281 0.12 13.60 -36.60
C ALA A 281 1.08 14.78 -36.75
N THR A 282 1.20 15.34 -37.96
CA THR A 282 2.03 16.52 -38.24
C THR A 282 1.33 17.84 -37.91
N GLN A 283 0.01 17.82 -37.76
CA GLN A 283 -0.84 18.95 -37.39
C GLN A 283 -2.09 18.48 -36.67
N THR A 284 -2.72 19.37 -35.90
CA THR A 284 -4.03 19.16 -35.27
C THR A 284 -4.73 20.51 -35.07
N THR A 285 -6.01 20.47 -34.75
CA THR A 285 -6.83 21.66 -34.46
C THR A 285 -7.33 21.60 -33.02
N VAL A 286 -7.21 22.73 -32.31
CA VAL A 286 -7.84 22.98 -31.02
C VAL A 286 -9.12 23.76 -31.27
N GLU A 287 -10.24 23.16 -30.90
CA GLU A 287 -11.57 23.73 -31.07
C GLU A 287 -12.33 23.60 -29.74
N ILE A 288 -12.79 24.75 -29.23
CA ILE A 288 -13.51 24.85 -27.96
C ILE A 288 -14.60 25.91 -28.09
N ASP A 289 -15.86 25.47 -28.08
CA ASP A 289 -17.02 26.37 -28.14
C ASP A 289 -17.16 27.16 -26.84
N SER A 290 -17.53 28.43 -26.94
CA SER A 290 -17.77 29.34 -25.81
C SER A 290 -16.65 29.23 -24.76
N LEU A 291 -15.40 29.38 -25.18
CA LEU A 291 -14.23 29.23 -24.32
C LEU A 291 -14.23 30.30 -23.22
N PHE A 292 -14.46 31.57 -23.60
CA PHE A 292 -14.47 32.71 -22.69
C PHE A 292 -15.38 33.82 -23.21
N ASP A 293 -16.26 34.35 -22.36
CA ASP A 293 -17.19 35.45 -22.67
C ASP A 293 -17.97 35.26 -24.00
N GLY A 294 -18.51 34.05 -24.20
CA GLY A 294 -19.27 33.68 -25.39
C GLY A 294 -18.45 33.44 -26.66
N GLU A 295 -17.14 33.70 -26.65
CA GLU A 295 -16.26 33.54 -27.81
C GLU A 295 -15.81 32.08 -27.97
N ASP A 296 -16.00 31.54 -29.16
CA ASP A 296 -15.41 30.26 -29.56
C ASP A 296 -13.90 30.41 -29.78
N PHE A 297 -13.15 29.34 -29.53
CA PHE A 297 -11.73 29.28 -29.87
C PHE A 297 -11.46 28.17 -30.87
N ASN A 298 -10.97 28.55 -32.05
CA ASN A 298 -10.49 27.63 -33.07
C ASN A 298 -9.07 28.04 -33.53
N SER A 299 -8.11 27.13 -33.37
CA SER A 299 -6.75 27.31 -33.87
C SER A 299 -6.09 26.01 -34.27
N SER A 300 -5.40 26.01 -35.42
CA SER A 300 -4.56 24.91 -35.87
C SER A 300 -3.14 25.04 -35.34
N ILE A 301 -2.54 23.93 -34.93
CA ILE A 301 -1.15 23.85 -34.49
C ILE A 301 -0.42 22.73 -35.22
N THR A 302 0.80 23.02 -35.70
CA THR A 302 1.67 22.03 -36.34
C THR A 302 2.66 21.43 -35.33
N ARG A 303 3.17 20.24 -35.62
CA ARG A 303 4.23 19.60 -34.84
C ARG A 303 5.47 20.49 -34.79
N ALA A 304 5.86 21.07 -35.93
CA ALA A 304 7.02 21.97 -36.00
C ALA A 304 6.86 23.16 -35.04
N ARG A 305 5.67 23.78 -34.99
CA ARG A 305 5.41 24.89 -34.07
C ARG A 305 5.45 24.44 -32.61
N PHE A 306 4.89 23.27 -32.28
CA PHE A 306 4.98 22.70 -30.94
C PHE A 306 6.43 22.41 -30.54
N GLU A 307 7.25 21.88 -31.45
CA GLU A 307 8.67 21.64 -31.24
C GLU A 307 9.43 22.95 -31.00
N ASP A 308 9.14 24.01 -31.77
CA ASP A 308 9.75 25.33 -31.59
C ASP A 308 9.42 25.94 -30.22
N LEU A 309 8.15 25.85 -29.79
CA LEU A 309 7.70 26.36 -28.49
C LEU A 309 8.44 25.68 -27.32
N ASN A 310 8.86 24.43 -27.51
CA ASN A 310 9.49 23.59 -26.48
C ASN A 310 10.98 23.34 -26.73
N ALA A 311 11.58 23.98 -27.74
CA ALA A 311 12.93 23.66 -28.21
C ALA A 311 13.99 23.75 -27.11
N LYS A 312 13.87 24.77 -26.23
CA LYS A 312 14.77 24.94 -25.07
C LYS A 312 14.64 23.77 -24.09
N SER A 313 13.42 23.46 -23.66
CA SER A 313 13.17 22.38 -22.70
C SER A 313 13.57 21.02 -23.26
N PHE A 314 13.27 20.74 -24.53
CA PHE A 314 13.66 19.50 -25.20
C PHE A 314 15.17 19.36 -25.35
N SER A 315 15.89 20.43 -25.62
CA SER A 315 17.36 20.37 -25.71
C SER A 315 17.99 20.22 -24.33
N GLY A 316 17.41 20.85 -23.31
CA GLY A 316 17.86 20.77 -21.92
C GLY A 316 17.84 19.35 -21.35
N THR A 317 16.99 18.45 -21.86
CA THR A 317 16.98 17.06 -21.40
C THR A 317 18.26 16.29 -21.73
N LEU A 318 19.10 16.78 -22.65
CA LEU A 318 20.38 16.16 -22.96
C LEU A 318 21.48 16.48 -21.93
N GLU A 319 21.31 17.54 -21.12
CA GLU A 319 22.30 17.91 -20.10
C GLU A 319 22.42 16.83 -18.99
N PRO A 320 21.32 16.31 -18.40
CA PRO A 320 21.40 15.18 -17.48
C PRO A 320 21.99 13.91 -18.10
N VAL A 321 21.74 13.66 -19.40
CA VAL A 321 22.34 12.52 -20.12
C VAL A 321 23.86 12.65 -20.17
N GLN A 322 24.38 13.83 -20.51
CA GLN A 322 25.82 14.12 -20.50
C GLN A 322 26.41 13.98 -19.10
N GLN A 323 25.69 14.48 -18.08
CA GLN A 323 26.12 14.40 -16.69
C GLN A 323 26.24 12.94 -16.21
N VAL A 324 25.27 12.08 -16.53
CA VAL A 324 25.30 10.65 -16.16
C VAL A 324 26.46 9.91 -16.84
N LEU A 325 26.73 10.19 -18.12
CA LEU A 325 27.89 9.61 -18.80
C LEU A 325 29.22 10.05 -18.16
N LYS A 326 29.32 11.33 -17.79
CA LYS A 326 30.50 11.87 -17.09
C LYS A 326 30.69 11.23 -15.72
N ASP A 327 29.64 11.15 -14.91
CA ASP A 327 29.71 10.62 -13.54
C ASP A 327 29.98 9.12 -13.51
N SER A 328 29.48 8.38 -14.50
CA SER A 328 29.77 6.94 -14.65
C SER A 328 31.14 6.65 -15.26
N GLY A 329 31.79 7.65 -15.86
CA GLY A 329 33.04 7.48 -16.61
C GLY A 329 32.88 6.67 -17.90
N LEU A 330 31.66 6.54 -18.43
CA LEU A 330 31.37 5.79 -19.65
C LEU A 330 31.19 6.71 -20.86
N GLU A 331 31.79 6.31 -21.97
CA GLU A 331 31.57 6.95 -23.26
C GLU A 331 30.20 6.54 -23.86
N LYS A 332 29.66 7.38 -24.74
CA LYS A 332 28.39 7.09 -25.47
C LYS A 332 28.39 5.72 -26.14
N SER A 333 29.53 5.33 -26.73
CA SER A 333 29.75 4.06 -27.44
C SER A 333 29.66 2.82 -26.54
N LYS A 334 29.77 3.00 -25.21
CA LYS A 334 29.73 1.93 -24.21
C LYS A 334 28.34 1.73 -23.60
N VAL A 335 27.37 2.57 -23.95
CA VAL A 335 25.97 2.33 -23.62
C VAL A 335 25.47 1.28 -24.61
N ASP A 336 24.93 0.17 -24.11
CA ASP A 336 24.46 -0.97 -24.90
C ASP A 336 23.00 -0.84 -25.29
N GLU A 337 22.16 -0.24 -24.45
CA GLU A 337 20.73 -0.02 -24.74
C GLU A 337 20.25 1.31 -24.16
N ILE A 338 19.26 1.93 -24.81
CA ILE A 338 18.65 3.18 -24.38
C ILE A 338 17.14 2.94 -24.26
N VAL A 339 16.66 2.78 -23.04
CA VAL A 339 15.28 2.43 -22.74
C VAL A 339 14.49 3.69 -22.42
N LEU A 340 13.30 3.83 -23.04
CA LEU A 340 12.41 4.97 -22.84
C LEU A 340 11.29 4.64 -21.84
N VAL A 341 11.10 5.54 -20.87
CA VAL A 341 10.08 5.43 -19.83
C VAL A 341 9.34 6.77 -19.70
N GLY A 342 8.07 6.74 -19.32
CA GLY A 342 7.26 7.95 -19.16
C GLY A 342 6.61 8.42 -20.47
N GLY A 343 5.33 8.81 -20.39
CA GLY A 343 4.51 9.11 -21.57
C GLY A 343 5.03 10.24 -22.47
N SER A 344 5.83 11.17 -21.94
CA SER A 344 6.39 12.27 -22.75
C SER A 344 7.53 11.81 -23.67
N THR A 345 8.11 10.62 -23.45
CA THR A 345 9.06 10.01 -24.40
C THR A 345 8.41 9.61 -25.72
N ARG A 346 7.07 9.58 -25.81
CA ARG A 346 6.34 9.36 -27.07
C ARG A 346 6.47 10.54 -28.06
N ILE A 347 6.98 11.70 -27.61
CA ILE A 347 7.21 12.87 -28.48
C ILE A 347 8.35 12.56 -29.47
N PRO A 348 8.11 12.62 -30.80
CA PRO A 348 9.12 12.27 -31.80
C PRO A 348 10.40 13.09 -31.70
N ARG A 349 10.32 14.37 -31.34
CA ARG A 349 11.48 15.25 -31.19
C ARG A 349 12.41 14.80 -30.07
N ILE A 350 11.86 14.35 -28.94
CA ILE A 350 12.65 13.82 -27.81
C ILE A 350 13.42 12.57 -28.25
N GLN A 351 12.73 11.63 -28.92
CA GLN A 351 13.38 10.42 -29.44
C GLN A 351 14.46 10.74 -30.46
N LYS A 352 14.20 11.69 -31.36
CA LYS A 352 15.19 12.12 -32.35
C LYS A 352 16.43 12.73 -31.69
N LEU A 353 16.25 13.67 -30.77
CA LEU A 353 17.35 14.30 -30.04
C LEU A 353 18.21 13.28 -29.29
N LEU A 354 17.57 12.30 -28.64
CA LEU A 354 18.28 11.26 -27.91
C LEU A 354 19.03 10.31 -28.86
N SER A 355 18.40 9.88 -29.96
CA SER A 355 19.06 9.02 -30.96
C SER A 355 20.23 9.74 -31.64
N ASP A 356 20.04 11.01 -32.04
CA ASP A 356 21.10 11.85 -32.62
C ASP A 356 22.25 12.05 -31.62
N PHE A 357 21.95 12.21 -30.32
CA PHE A 357 22.98 12.32 -29.28
C PHE A 357 23.83 11.06 -29.15
N PHE A 358 23.26 9.87 -29.41
CA PHE A 358 23.96 8.58 -29.44
C PHE A 358 24.29 8.13 -30.89
N ASP A 359 24.63 9.08 -31.77
CA ASP A 359 25.14 8.81 -33.11
C ASP A 359 24.20 7.95 -33.99
N GLY A 360 22.90 8.18 -33.86
CA GLY A 360 21.85 7.47 -34.62
C GLY A 360 21.49 6.10 -34.05
N LYS A 361 21.93 5.78 -32.83
CA LYS A 361 21.59 4.52 -32.17
C LYS A 361 20.07 4.38 -32.02
N LYS A 362 19.57 3.17 -32.32
CA LYS A 362 18.16 2.83 -32.16
C LYS A 362 17.79 2.80 -30.67
N LEU A 363 16.68 3.44 -30.34
CA LEU A 363 16.12 3.43 -28.98
C LEU A 363 15.33 2.14 -28.73
N GLU A 364 15.45 1.60 -27.53
CA GLU A 364 14.75 0.40 -27.08
C GLU A 364 13.33 0.76 -26.63
N LYS A 365 12.35 0.03 -27.19
CA LYS A 365 10.90 0.30 -27.07
C LYS A 365 10.11 -0.96 -26.74
N SER A 366 10.78 -2.02 -26.30
CA SER A 366 10.18 -3.30 -25.95
C SER A 366 9.28 -3.26 -24.72
N ILE A 367 9.50 -2.32 -23.80
CA ILE A 367 8.70 -2.15 -22.58
C ILE A 367 7.64 -1.06 -22.76
N ASN A 368 6.51 -1.19 -22.06
CA ASN A 368 5.49 -0.16 -22.04
C ASN A 368 5.94 1.02 -21.16
N PRO A 369 6.10 2.24 -21.72
CA PRO A 369 6.62 3.38 -20.97
C PRO A 369 5.69 3.85 -19.85
N ASP A 370 4.40 3.47 -19.87
CA ASP A 370 3.40 3.90 -18.89
C ASP A 370 3.22 2.89 -17.73
N GLU A 371 3.76 1.67 -17.86
CA GLU A 371 3.53 0.55 -16.92
C GLU A 371 4.82 -0.02 -16.34
N ALA A 372 5.98 0.19 -16.99
CA ALA A 372 7.26 -0.41 -16.62
C ALA A 372 7.69 -0.10 -15.19
N VAL A 373 7.39 1.10 -14.70
CA VAL A 373 7.73 1.53 -13.35
C VAL A 373 6.93 0.74 -12.32
N ALA A 374 5.60 0.66 -12.46
CA ALA A 374 4.75 -0.15 -11.59
C ALA A 374 5.12 -1.64 -11.66
N TYR A 375 5.49 -2.11 -12.85
CA TYR A 375 5.95 -3.48 -13.06
C TYR A 375 7.17 -3.81 -12.18
N GLY A 376 8.22 -2.99 -12.27
CA GLY A 376 9.43 -3.19 -11.46
C GLY A 376 9.19 -3.05 -9.96
N ALA A 377 8.33 -2.11 -9.56
CA ALA A 377 7.91 -1.96 -8.17
C ALA A 377 7.19 -3.22 -7.65
N ALA A 378 6.34 -3.84 -8.47
CA ALA A 378 5.63 -5.06 -8.10
C ALA A 378 6.56 -6.27 -7.96
N VAL A 379 7.55 -6.41 -8.85
CA VAL A 379 8.61 -7.43 -8.69
C VAL A 379 9.30 -7.25 -7.34
N GLN A 380 9.72 -6.03 -7.02
CA GLN A 380 10.40 -5.74 -5.75
C GLN A 380 9.49 -6.00 -4.55
N ALA A 381 8.20 -5.67 -4.64
CA ALA A 381 7.21 -5.95 -3.61
C ALA A 381 7.03 -7.46 -3.38
N GLY A 382 6.97 -8.25 -4.44
CA GLY A 382 6.87 -9.71 -4.35
C GLY A 382 8.10 -10.35 -3.70
N ILE A 383 9.31 -9.83 -4.00
CA ILE A 383 10.57 -10.28 -3.38
C ILE A 383 10.57 -9.96 -1.88
N LEU A 384 10.27 -8.72 -1.50
CA LEU A 384 10.31 -8.28 -0.11
C LEU A 384 9.21 -8.89 0.76
N SER A 385 8.07 -9.23 0.17
CA SER A 385 6.99 -9.94 0.87
C SER A 385 7.21 -11.45 0.97
N GLY A 386 8.20 -12.01 0.26
CA GLY A 386 8.48 -13.44 0.21
C GLY A 386 7.48 -14.27 -0.61
N LYS A 387 6.56 -13.61 -1.35
CA LYS A 387 5.65 -14.30 -2.29
C LYS A 387 6.35 -14.69 -3.59
N ALA A 388 7.36 -13.93 -4.01
CA ALA A 388 8.24 -14.28 -5.11
C ALA A 388 9.20 -15.41 -4.68
N SER A 389 8.84 -16.67 -4.99
CA SER A 389 9.66 -17.85 -4.67
C SER A 389 10.28 -18.51 -5.90
N SER A 390 10.06 -17.96 -7.10
CA SER A 390 10.67 -18.39 -8.36
C SER A 390 12.19 -18.27 -8.33
N ALA A 391 12.88 -19.19 -9.04
CA ALA A 391 14.33 -19.14 -9.24
C ALA A 391 14.79 -17.80 -9.86
N GLU A 392 13.97 -17.20 -10.73
CA GLU A 392 14.34 -15.98 -11.48
C GLU A 392 14.45 -14.71 -10.62
N THR A 393 13.78 -14.68 -9.46
CA THR A 393 13.78 -13.52 -8.57
C THR A 393 14.64 -13.72 -7.32
N GLN A 394 15.18 -14.93 -7.10
CA GLN A 394 16.08 -15.20 -5.99
C GLN A 394 17.45 -14.54 -6.17
N ASP A 395 17.89 -14.37 -7.42
CA ASP A 395 19.19 -13.78 -7.75
C ASP A 395 19.12 -12.27 -8.01
N LEU A 396 17.95 -11.64 -7.81
CA LEU A 396 17.78 -10.21 -8.04
C LEU A 396 18.45 -9.39 -6.93
N LEU A 397 19.53 -8.69 -7.28
CA LEU A 397 20.27 -7.79 -6.40
C LEU A 397 20.23 -6.37 -6.97
N LEU A 398 19.78 -5.42 -6.15
CA LEU A 398 19.70 -4.00 -6.51
C LEU A 398 20.71 -3.21 -5.71
N LEU A 399 21.62 -2.54 -6.42
CA LEU A 399 22.60 -1.62 -5.86
C LEU A 399 22.32 -0.22 -6.42
N ASP A 400 21.54 0.56 -5.66
CA ASP A 400 21.19 1.94 -6.01
C ASP A 400 22.18 2.94 -5.40
N VAL A 401 22.06 4.23 -5.73
CA VAL A 401 22.99 5.29 -5.29
C VAL A 401 22.26 6.53 -4.76
N VAL A 402 22.96 7.37 -4.00
CA VAL A 402 22.47 8.71 -3.67
C VAL A 402 22.56 9.65 -4.89
N PRO A 403 21.48 10.40 -5.24
CA PRO A 403 21.47 11.24 -6.43
C PRO A 403 22.27 12.55 -6.26
N LEU A 404 22.34 13.04 -5.03
CA LEU A 404 22.94 14.31 -4.64
C LEU A 404 23.83 14.12 -3.40
N SER A 405 24.91 14.89 -3.34
CA SER A 405 25.84 14.91 -2.22
C SER A 405 25.15 15.43 -0.96
N LEU A 406 25.38 14.75 0.16
CA LEU A 406 24.88 15.11 1.49
C LEU A 406 26.05 15.64 2.31
N GLY A 407 25.84 16.76 2.97
CA GLY A 407 26.91 17.43 3.72
C GLY A 407 26.39 18.44 4.72
N VAL A 408 27.33 19.17 5.32
CA VAL A 408 27.03 20.22 6.30
C VAL A 408 27.54 21.58 5.84
N ALA A 409 27.01 22.64 6.42
CA ALA A 409 27.61 23.97 6.32
C ALA A 409 28.82 24.09 7.25
N MET A 410 29.93 24.62 6.73
CA MET A 410 31.08 25.10 7.49
C MET A 410 30.99 26.61 7.70
N GLU A 411 31.96 27.17 8.43
CA GLU A 411 32.14 28.62 8.56
C GLU A 411 32.12 29.32 7.19
N GLY A 412 31.41 30.44 7.10
CA GLY A 412 31.19 31.16 5.84
C GLY A 412 30.08 30.57 4.96
N ASN A 413 29.23 29.67 5.47
CA ASN A 413 28.13 29.03 4.74
C ASN A 413 28.61 28.19 3.53
N ILE A 414 29.78 27.58 3.66
CA ILE A 414 30.41 26.75 2.63
C ILE A 414 30.01 25.29 2.82
N PHE A 415 29.55 24.65 1.74
CA PHE A 415 29.12 23.27 1.74
C PHE A 415 30.30 22.31 1.81
N ALA A 416 30.25 21.39 2.79
CA ALA A 416 31.22 20.34 2.98
C ALA A 416 30.56 18.97 2.79
N PRO A 417 30.80 18.28 1.65
CA PRO A 417 30.22 16.97 1.41
C PRO A 417 30.75 15.93 2.41
N VAL A 418 29.87 15.04 2.84
CA VAL A 418 30.15 13.88 3.72
C VAL A 418 29.84 12.58 2.99
N VAL A 419 28.70 12.53 2.29
CA VAL A 419 28.35 11.45 1.35
C VAL A 419 28.31 12.07 -0.04
N ALA A 420 29.20 11.65 -0.93
CA ALA A 420 29.21 12.16 -2.31
C ALA A 420 28.07 11.55 -3.14
N ARG A 421 27.57 12.29 -4.13
CA ARG A 421 26.65 11.74 -5.14
C ARG A 421 27.23 10.50 -5.82
N GLY A 422 26.38 9.56 -6.21
CA GLY A 422 26.79 8.28 -6.80
C GLY A 422 27.30 7.25 -5.79
N GLN A 423 27.40 7.59 -4.49
CA GLN A 423 27.71 6.59 -3.47
C GLN A 423 26.57 5.57 -3.35
N THR A 424 26.91 4.28 -3.41
CA THR A 424 25.95 3.18 -3.29
C THR A 424 25.23 3.20 -1.95
N VAL A 425 23.91 2.93 -1.95
CA VAL A 425 23.09 2.79 -0.74
C VAL A 425 22.80 1.30 -0.42
N PRO A 426 22.72 0.92 0.87
CA PRO A 426 22.90 1.76 2.05
C PRO A 426 24.38 2.11 2.29
N THR A 427 24.65 3.25 2.92
CA THR A 427 26.02 3.71 3.24
C THR A 427 26.09 4.41 4.58
N ILE A 428 27.25 4.29 5.23
CA ILE A 428 27.58 5.04 6.45
C ILE A 428 28.88 5.81 6.20
N LYS A 429 28.84 7.12 6.40
CA LYS A 429 30.03 7.98 6.37
C LYS A 429 30.14 8.74 7.68
N LYS A 430 31.37 9.00 8.11
CA LYS A 430 31.67 9.70 9.34
C LYS A 430 32.56 10.89 9.05
N ARG A 431 32.30 12.01 9.72
CA ARG A 431 33.19 13.18 9.70
C ARG A 431 33.28 13.77 11.09
N THR A 432 34.49 14.10 11.52
CA THR A 432 34.72 14.74 12.81
C THR A 432 34.79 16.25 12.62
N PHE A 433 34.03 16.97 13.43
CA PHE A 433 34.02 18.42 13.56
C PHE A 433 34.52 18.83 14.94
N THR A 434 34.76 20.12 15.14
CA THR A 434 35.26 20.66 16.41
C THR A 434 34.63 22.01 16.73
N THR A 435 34.80 22.48 17.97
CA THR A 435 34.35 23.79 18.42
C THR A 435 35.29 24.90 17.91
N VAL A 436 34.73 26.09 17.69
CA VAL A 436 35.49 27.26 17.21
C VAL A 436 35.68 28.33 18.29
N VAL A 437 35.00 28.19 19.43
CA VAL A 437 35.07 29.09 20.58
C VAL A 437 35.41 28.30 21.85
N ASP A 438 36.24 28.90 22.73
CA ASP A 438 36.55 28.33 24.04
C ASP A 438 35.29 28.16 24.89
N ASN A 439 35.19 27.01 25.57
CA ASN A 439 34.05 26.63 26.42
C ASN A 439 32.70 26.64 25.68
N GLN A 440 32.70 26.49 24.36
CA GLN A 440 31.48 26.36 23.57
C GLN A 440 30.67 25.15 24.04
N THR A 441 29.47 25.39 24.58
CA THR A 441 28.59 24.36 25.12
C THR A 441 27.58 23.81 24.10
N THR A 442 27.45 24.45 22.94
CA THR A 442 26.47 24.10 21.91
C THR A 442 27.08 24.24 20.52
N VAL A 443 26.91 23.22 19.66
CA VAL A 443 27.26 23.30 18.24
C VAL A 443 26.04 22.99 17.38
N GLN A 444 25.79 23.85 16.40
CA GLN A 444 24.75 23.69 15.39
C GLN A 444 25.35 23.14 14.10
N PHE A 445 24.63 22.21 13.48
CA PHE A 445 25.03 21.58 12.23
C PHE A 445 23.88 21.69 11.22
N PRO A 446 23.92 22.71 10.35
CA PRO A 446 23.01 22.80 9.21
C PRO A 446 23.37 21.72 8.18
N VAL A 447 22.39 20.90 7.78
CA VAL A 447 22.55 19.83 6.79
C VAL A 447 21.97 20.26 5.46
N TYR A 448 22.73 19.99 4.40
CA TYR A 448 22.35 20.33 3.04
C TYR A 448 22.51 19.13 2.10
N GLN A 449 21.75 19.18 1.02
CA GLN A 449 21.85 18.29 -0.12
C GLN A 449 22.04 19.09 -1.40
N GLY A 450 23.07 18.78 -2.19
CA GLY A 450 23.37 19.47 -3.44
C GLY A 450 24.86 19.46 -3.81
N GLU A 451 25.20 20.07 -4.94
CA GLU A 451 26.56 20.06 -5.50
C GLU A 451 27.22 21.46 -5.49
N ARG A 452 26.52 22.48 -5.00
CA ARG A 452 27.01 23.86 -5.02
C ARG A 452 27.91 24.13 -3.81
N THR A 453 28.91 25.00 -4.00
CA THR A 453 29.86 25.36 -2.93
C THR A 453 29.20 26.22 -1.84
N ASN A 454 28.32 27.15 -2.21
CA ASN A 454 27.57 27.95 -1.25
C ASN A 454 26.31 27.18 -0.83
N CYS A 455 26.11 26.98 0.48
CA CYS A 455 24.94 26.26 1.00
C CYS A 455 23.62 26.95 0.65
N ALA A 456 23.61 28.27 0.42
CA ALA A 456 22.41 29.00 -0.01
C ALA A 456 21.86 28.52 -1.37
N ASP A 457 22.70 27.92 -2.20
CA ASP A 457 22.32 27.36 -3.51
C ASP A 457 21.98 25.85 -3.44
N ASN A 458 22.05 25.25 -2.25
CA ASN A 458 21.72 23.84 -2.01
C ASN A 458 20.40 23.70 -1.24
N THR A 459 19.86 22.48 -1.21
CA THR A 459 18.62 22.20 -0.47
C THR A 459 18.92 21.99 1.01
N SER A 460 18.35 22.81 1.88
CA SER A 460 18.43 22.59 3.33
C SER A 460 17.55 21.41 3.75
N LEU A 461 18.14 20.40 4.38
CA LEU A 461 17.43 19.25 4.95
C LEU A 461 17.00 19.51 6.40
N GLY A 462 17.58 20.54 7.02
CA GLY A 462 17.29 20.99 8.37
C GLY A 462 18.55 21.16 9.20
N GLU A 463 18.35 21.42 10.48
CA GLU A 463 19.43 21.76 11.40
C GLU A 463 19.34 20.89 12.66
N PHE A 464 20.49 20.51 13.19
CA PHE A 464 20.57 19.81 14.46
C PHE A 464 21.55 20.49 15.43
N THR A 465 21.17 20.48 16.71
CA THR A 465 21.94 21.10 17.79
C THR A 465 22.49 20.03 18.73
N LEU A 466 23.81 19.97 18.87
CA LEU A 466 24.48 19.14 19.86
C LEU A 466 24.79 19.96 21.12
N ALA A 467 24.13 19.63 22.22
CA ALA A 467 24.32 20.27 23.52
C ALA A 467 23.98 19.30 24.69
N PRO A 468 24.58 19.47 25.88
CA PRO A 468 25.73 20.33 26.15
C PRO A 468 27.06 19.63 25.84
N ILE A 469 27.99 20.37 25.22
CA ILE A 469 29.39 19.98 25.00
C ILE A 469 30.19 20.32 26.27
N PRO A 470 31.08 19.41 26.76
CA PRO A 470 31.94 19.72 27.90
C PRO A 470 32.80 20.98 27.65
N PRO A 471 33.06 21.80 28.69
CA PRO A 471 33.92 22.96 28.54
C PRO A 471 35.36 22.54 28.18
N MET A 472 35.79 22.92 26.98
CA MET A 472 37.10 22.63 26.39
C MET A 472 37.60 23.85 25.62
N ARG A 473 38.91 23.92 25.29
CA ARG A 473 39.40 24.99 24.40
C ARG A 473 38.87 24.78 22.98
N ALA A 474 38.84 25.86 22.21
CA ALA A 474 38.52 25.79 20.78
C ALA A 474 39.43 24.78 20.07
N GLY A 475 38.85 23.94 19.21
CA GLY A 475 39.58 22.90 18.48
C GLY A 475 39.81 21.59 19.25
N GLU A 476 39.53 21.52 20.56
CA GLU A 476 39.77 20.30 21.36
C GLU A 476 38.60 19.31 21.32
N ALA A 477 37.36 19.80 21.21
CA ALA A 477 36.18 18.93 21.17
C ALA A 477 36.17 18.08 19.89
N ALA A 478 35.96 16.77 20.02
CA ALA A 478 35.89 15.85 18.88
C ALA A 478 34.44 15.40 18.67
N LEU A 479 33.75 16.08 17.75
CA LEU A 479 32.34 15.88 17.43
C LEU A 479 32.22 14.95 16.22
N GLU A 480 32.01 13.65 16.44
CA GLU A 480 31.80 12.69 15.36
C GLU A 480 30.35 12.75 14.88
N VAL A 481 30.16 13.19 13.64
CA VAL A 481 28.87 13.17 12.95
C VAL A 481 28.86 11.99 11.99
N VAL A 482 27.82 11.17 12.08
CA VAL A 482 27.60 9.98 11.26
C VAL A 482 26.40 10.23 10.36
N PHE A 483 26.63 10.11 9.06
CA PHE A 483 25.61 10.13 8.02
C PHE A 483 25.33 8.70 7.60
N GLU A 484 24.15 8.20 7.96
CA GLU A 484 23.63 6.90 7.55
C GLU A 484 22.54 7.13 6.50
N VAL A 485 22.72 6.57 5.30
CA VAL A 485 21.69 6.55 4.26
C VAL A 485 21.19 5.13 4.11
N ASP A 486 19.89 4.95 4.32
CA ASP A 486 19.27 3.62 4.29
C ASP A 486 18.99 3.13 2.85
N VAL A 487 18.37 1.95 2.74
CA VAL A 487 17.99 1.35 1.45
C VAL A 487 16.89 2.10 0.69
N ASN A 488 16.23 3.07 1.32
CA ASN A 488 15.23 3.96 0.70
C ASN A 488 15.88 5.26 0.19
N GLY A 489 17.18 5.45 0.44
CA GLY A 489 17.88 6.70 0.17
C GLY A 489 17.56 7.80 1.18
N ILE A 490 17.06 7.44 2.38
CA ILE A 490 16.68 8.40 3.42
C ILE A 490 17.83 8.54 4.41
N LEU A 491 18.15 9.80 4.73
CA LEU A 491 19.24 10.19 5.62
C LEU A 491 18.81 10.14 7.08
N LYS A 492 19.65 9.49 7.89
CA LYS A 492 19.69 9.60 9.33
C LYS A 492 21.05 10.16 9.75
N VAL A 493 21.02 11.24 10.51
CA VAL A 493 22.23 11.86 11.07
C VAL A 493 22.30 11.63 12.57
N THR A 494 23.44 11.19 13.06
CA THR A 494 23.72 11.15 14.50
C THR A 494 25.00 11.91 14.80
N ALA A 495 25.06 12.56 15.97
CA ALA A 495 26.24 13.29 16.41
C ALA A 495 26.64 12.83 17.81
N THR A 496 27.92 12.50 17.98
CA THR A 496 28.49 12.02 19.23
C THR A 496 29.73 12.83 19.58
N GLU A 497 29.76 13.38 20.80
CA GLU A 497 30.96 13.98 21.37
C GLU A 497 31.82 12.86 21.99
N LYS A 498 33.04 12.68 21.49
CA LYS A 498 33.86 11.49 21.77
C LYS A 498 34.40 11.40 23.19
N SER A 499 34.69 12.53 23.84
CA SER A 499 35.35 12.51 25.17
C SER A 499 34.39 12.11 26.29
N SER A 500 33.14 12.57 26.23
CA SER A 500 32.08 12.22 27.17
C SER A 500 31.26 11.01 26.74
N GLY A 501 31.42 10.56 25.49
CA GLY A 501 30.59 9.50 24.88
C GLY A 501 29.13 9.91 24.68
N ARG A 502 28.78 11.18 24.98
CA ARG A 502 27.41 11.68 24.81
C ARG A 502 27.05 11.71 23.34
N SER A 503 26.00 10.97 23.03
CA SER A 503 25.41 10.94 21.70
C SER A 503 24.07 11.63 21.74
N ALA A 504 23.82 12.48 20.75
CA ALA A 504 22.51 13.01 20.50
C ALA A 504 22.01 12.39 19.20
N ASN A 505 20.91 11.64 19.30
CA ASN A 505 20.13 11.21 18.16
C ASN A 505 19.14 12.35 17.91
N ILE A 506 19.53 13.31 17.09
CA ILE A 506 18.89 14.62 17.12
C ILE A 506 17.72 14.65 16.13
N THR A 507 16.53 14.93 16.65
CA THR A 507 15.34 15.27 15.88
C THR A 507 15.62 16.56 15.11
N ILE A 508 15.55 16.51 13.77
CA ILE A 508 15.83 17.65 12.90
C ILE A 508 14.82 18.76 13.17
N SER A 509 15.28 19.90 13.68
CA SER A 509 14.47 21.11 13.80
C SER A 509 14.39 21.84 12.45
N ASN A 510 13.27 22.51 12.18
CA ASN A 510 12.98 23.20 10.90
C ASN A 510 13.03 22.29 9.66
N ALA A 511 12.76 20.98 9.80
CA ALA A 511 12.70 20.07 8.66
C ALA A 511 11.41 20.28 7.85
N VAL A 512 11.52 20.40 6.53
CA VAL A 512 10.35 20.45 5.63
C VAL A 512 10.07 19.04 5.11
N GLY A 513 8.78 18.73 4.97
CA GLY A 513 8.34 17.41 4.52
C GLY A 513 8.50 16.28 5.54
N LYS A 514 8.90 16.59 6.78
CA LYS A 514 8.95 15.61 7.88
C LYS A 514 7.78 15.84 8.82
N LEU A 515 6.91 14.84 8.93
CA LEU A 515 5.82 14.83 9.89
C LEU A 515 6.27 14.09 11.15
N SER A 516 5.84 14.58 12.31
CA SER A 516 5.98 13.83 13.56
C SER A 516 5.06 12.61 13.56
N THR A 517 5.38 11.61 14.38
CA THR A 517 4.53 10.42 14.52
C THR A 517 3.09 10.79 14.91
N THR A 518 2.92 11.80 15.77
CA THR A 518 1.60 12.28 16.22
C THR A 518 0.81 12.94 15.09
N GLU A 519 1.46 13.72 14.23
CA GLU A 519 0.80 14.30 13.05
C GLU A 519 0.39 13.20 12.06
N ILE A 520 1.25 12.19 11.85
CA ILE A 520 0.94 11.05 10.98
C ILE A 520 -0.26 10.26 11.54
N GLU A 521 -0.28 9.96 12.84
CA GLU A 521 -1.39 9.26 13.49
C GLU A 521 -2.70 10.04 13.36
N GLN A 522 -2.66 11.36 13.57
CA GLN A 522 -3.82 12.24 13.38
C GLN A 522 -4.32 12.21 11.92
N MET A 523 -3.41 12.27 10.94
CA MET A 523 -3.76 12.19 9.51
C MET A 523 -4.31 10.82 9.12
N ILE A 524 -3.83 9.73 9.72
CA ILE A 524 -4.40 8.38 9.54
C ILE A 524 -5.84 8.34 10.06
N ASP A 525 -6.07 8.89 11.26
CA ASP A 525 -7.40 8.96 11.86
C ASP A 525 -8.37 9.80 11.01
N ASP A 526 -7.90 10.93 10.48
CA ASP A 526 -8.71 11.78 9.62
C ASP A 526 -8.99 11.10 8.26
N ALA A 527 -8.00 10.42 7.67
CA ALA A 527 -8.20 9.59 6.47
C ALA A 527 -9.27 8.50 6.69
N ALA A 528 -9.26 7.86 7.87
CA ALA A 528 -10.27 6.86 8.25
C ALA A 528 -11.67 7.47 8.44
N LYS A 529 -11.77 8.65 9.06
CA LYS A 529 -13.05 9.39 9.20
C LYS A 529 -13.63 9.75 7.84
N PHE A 530 -12.81 10.30 6.94
CA PHE A 530 -13.26 10.65 5.60
C PHE A 530 -13.72 9.43 4.81
N LYS A 531 -12.99 8.31 4.88
CA LYS A 531 -13.42 7.05 4.27
C LYS A 531 -14.80 6.59 4.79
N SER A 532 -15.03 6.66 6.10
CA SER A 532 -16.33 6.33 6.70
C SER A 532 -17.46 7.23 6.18
N SER A 533 -17.18 8.54 6.01
CA SER A 533 -18.13 9.49 5.42
C SER A 533 -18.44 9.16 3.95
N ASP A 534 -17.42 8.89 3.14
CA ASP A 534 -17.57 8.51 1.73
C ASP A 534 -18.36 7.19 1.58
N GLU A 535 -18.12 6.20 2.44
CA GLU A 535 -18.90 4.96 2.48
C GLU A 535 -20.36 5.18 2.89
N ALA A 536 -20.63 6.07 3.85
CA ALA A 536 -21.98 6.41 4.27
C ALA A 536 -22.75 7.12 3.14
N PHE A 537 -22.09 8.06 2.44
CA PHE A 537 -22.65 8.71 1.26
C PHE A 537 -22.94 7.71 0.14
N THR A 538 -22.00 6.82 -0.17
CA THR A 538 -22.17 5.77 -1.18
C THR A 538 -23.36 4.86 -0.85
N LYS A 539 -23.47 4.37 0.40
CA LYS A 539 -24.60 3.52 0.85
C LYS A 539 -25.95 4.24 0.72
N LYS A 540 -25.99 5.55 0.99
CA LYS A 540 -27.19 6.38 0.81
C LYS A 540 -27.56 6.48 -0.66
N PHE A 541 -26.59 6.79 -1.52
CA PHE A 541 -26.80 6.90 -2.96
C PHE A 541 -27.26 5.57 -3.58
N GLU A 542 -26.63 4.44 -3.25
CA GLU A 542 -27.06 3.12 -3.70
C GLU A 542 -28.49 2.79 -3.26
N SER A 543 -28.84 3.09 -2.00
CA SER A 543 -30.19 2.86 -1.49
C SER A 543 -31.22 3.74 -2.20
N ARG A 544 -30.84 4.96 -2.57
CA ARG A 544 -31.65 5.88 -3.37
C ARG A 544 -31.88 5.32 -4.77
N GLN A 545 -30.82 4.93 -5.49
CA GLN A 545 -30.92 4.35 -6.83
C GLN A 545 -31.74 3.05 -6.84
N GLN A 546 -31.60 2.21 -5.82
CA GLN A 546 -32.40 1.00 -5.67
C GLN A 546 -33.89 1.32 -5.51
N LEU A 547 -34.22 2.32 -4.67
CA LEU A 547 -35.59 2.77 -4.50
C LEU A 547 -36.17 3.37 -5.78
N GLU A 548 -35.43 4.26 -6.47
CA GLU A 548 -35.83 4.84 -7.76
C GLU A 548 -36.11 3.75 -8.81
N SER A 549 -35.18 2.81 -9.01
CA SER A 549 -35.36 1.68 -9.92
C SER A 549 -36.55 0.80 -9.52
N TYR A 550 -36.82 0.64 -8.23
CA TYR A 550 -37.97 -0.12 -7.76
C TYR A 550 -39.30 0.63 -7.98
N ILE A 551 -39.32 1.96 -7.79
CA ILE A 551 -40.46 2.82 -8.09
C ILE A 551 -40.83 2.71 -9.57
N SER A 552 -39.88 2.90 -10.50
CA SER A 552 -40.17 2.82 -11.94
C SER A 552 -40.73 1.45 -12.35
N ARG A 553 -40.17 0.36 -11.83
CA ARG A 553 -40.70 -1.01 -12.06
C ARG A 553 -42.13 -1.15 -11.56
N VAL A 554 -42.46 -0.53 -10.44
CA VAL A 554 -43.78 -0.62 -9.83
C VAL A 554 -44.78 0.28 -10.56
N GLU A 555 -44.36 1.43 -11.05
CA GLU A 555 -45.16 2.27 -11.96
C GLU A 555 -45.53 1.53 -13.24
N GLU A 556 -44.58 0.83 -13.88
CA GLU A 556 -44.87 -0.01 -15.05
C GLU A 556 -45.92 -1.09 -14.74
N ILE A 557 -45.79 -1.77 -13.60
CA ILE A 557 -46.74 -2.80 -13.17
C ILE A 557 -48.15 -2.22 -12.92
N VAL A 558 -48.23 -1.02 -12.34
CA VAL A 558 -49.50 -0.35 -11.98
C VAL A 558 -50.16 0.30 -13.20
N SER A 559 -49.37 0.78 -14.16
CA SER A 559 -49.83 1.42 -15.40
C SER A 559 -50.20 0.42 -16.50
N ASP A 560 -49.71 -0.82 -16.45
CA ASP A 560 -50.10 -1.89 -17.39
C ASP A 560 -51.62 -2.16 -17.29
N PRO A 561 -52.40 -1.96 -18.37
CA PRO A 561 -53.85 -2.20 -18.39
C PRO A 561 -54.24 -3.63 -18.02
N THR A 562 -53.41 -4.62 -18.36
CA THR A 562 -53.69 -6.04 -18.11
C THR A 562 -53.43 -6.47 -16.67
N MET A 563 -52.57 -5.73 -15.96
CA MET A 563 -52.20 -5.96 -14.57
C MET A 563 -53.06 -5.11 -13.63
N SER A 564 -53.34 -3.87 -13.99
CA SER A 564 -54.22 -2.97 -13.24
C SER A 564 -55.65 -3.50 -13.13
N LEU A 565 -56.19 -4.15 -14.17
CA LEU A 565 -57.49 -4.83 -14.14
C LEU A 565 -57.54 -6.06 -13.22
N LYS A 566 -56.38 -6.64 -12.87
CA LYS A 566 -56.25 -7.83 -12.00
C LYS A 566 -56.05 -7.48 -10.52
N LEU A 567 -55.80 -6.21 -10.19
CA LEU A 567 -55.65 -5.75 -8.82
C LEU A 567 -57.03 -5.57 -8.15
N LYS A 568 -57.19 -6.10 -6.93
CA LYS A 568 -58.42 -5.88 -6.15
C LYS A 568 -58.67 -4.39 -5.93
N ARG A 569 -59.96 -3.97 -5.99
CA ARG A 569 -60.42 -2.61 -5.67
C ARG A 569 -59.89 -2.19 -4.28
N GLY A 570 -59.15 -1.09 -4.20
CA GLY A 570 -58.50 -0.57 -2.99
C GLY A 570 -57.03 -1.00 -2.76
N ASN A 571 -56.50 -1.99 -3.50
CA ASN A 571 -55.05 -2.28 -3.48
C ASN A 571 -54.28 -1.31 -4.38
N LYS A 572 -54.88 -0.88 -5.50
CA LYS A 572 -54.28 0.09 -6.42
C LYS A 572 -54.01 1.43 -5.71
N GLU A 573 -55.02 2.00 -5.05
CA GLU A 573 -54.91 3.23 -4.27
C GLU A 573 -53.83 3.15 -3.17
N LYS A 574 -53.70 2.00 -2.50
CA LYS A 574 -52.66 1.78 -1.48
C LYS A 574 -51.26 1.73 -2.06
N ILE A 575 -51.10 1.18 -3.26
CA ILE A 575 -49.83 1.14 -3.97
C ILE A 575 -49.48 2.54 -4.49
N GLU A 576 -50.44 3.27 -5.06
CA GLU A 576 -50.26 4.66 -5.53
C GLU A 576 -49.89 5.61 -4.37
N SER A 577 -50.55 5.48 -3.22
CA SER A 577 -50.18 6.23 -2.02
C SER A 577 -48.78 5.89 -1.53
N ALA A 578 -48.40 4.60 -1.50
CA ALA A 578 -47.06 4.20 -1.11
C ALA A 578 -45.97 4.63 -2.11
N LEU A 579 -46.30 4.69 -3.41
CA LEU A 579 -45.45 5.23 -4.47
C LEU A 579 -45.21 6.72 -4.23
N SER A 580 -46.28 7.49 -4.01
CA SER A 580 -46.19 8.92 -3.69
C SER A 580 -45.35 9.16 -2.43
N ASP A 581 -45.52 8.34 -1.40
CA ASP A 581 -44.72 8.41 -0.16
C ASP A 581 -43.25 8.07 -0.38
N ALA A 582 -42.94 7.15 -1.31
CA ALA A 582 -41.58 6.76 -1.64
C ALA A 582 -40.88 7.82 -2.51
N MET A 583 -41.61 8.41 -3.47
CA MET A 583 -41.16 9.56 -4.26
C MET A 583 -40.91 10.78 -3.37
N ALA A 584 -41.83 11.10 -2.46
CA ALA A 584 -41.64 12.18 -1.50
C ALA A 584 -40.42 11.95 -0.61
N GLN A 585 -40.13 10.70 -0.22
CA GLN A 585 -38.91 10.37 0.53
C GLN A 585 -37.64 10.59 -0.31
N LEU A 586 -37.68 10.30 -1.62
CA LEU A 586 -36.56 10.57 -2.52
C LEU A 586 -36.29 12.07 -2.67
N GLU A 587 -37.29 12.93 -2.56
CA GLU A 587 -37.07 14.39 -2.61
C GLU A 587 -36.41 14.97 -1.34
N ILE A 588 -36.38 14.21 -0.24
CA ILE A 588 -35.73 14.65 1.00
C ILE A 588 -34.22 14.40 0.90
N GLU A 589 -33.44 15.48 0.81
CA GLU A 589 -31.96 15.40 0.71
C GLU A 589 -31.33 14.67 1.90
N ASP A 590 -31.85 14.81 3.11
CA ASP A 590 -31.29 14.23 4.34
C ASP A 590 -31.77 12.80 4.66
N SER A 591 -32.47 12.13 3.74
CA SER A 591 -32.93 10.75 3.97
C SER A 591 -31.78 9.79 4.27
N THR A 592 -31.92 8.99 5.33
CA THR A 592 -30.93 7.95 5.67
C THR A 592 -31.06 6.72 4.75
N PRO A 593 -30.00 5.92 4.57
CA PRO A 593 -30.09 4.64 3.87
C PRO A 593 -31.20 3.73 4.44
N GLU A 594 -31.39 3.75 5.76
CA GLU A 594 -32.40 2.99 6.48
C GLU A 594 -33.82 3.46 6.15
N ASP A 595 -34.05 4.78 6.05
CA ASP A 595 -35.34 5.34 5.67
C ASP A 595 -35.73 4.96 4.24
N LEU A 596 -34.78 5.06 3.31
CA LEU A 596 -34.97 4.67 1.91
C LEU A 596 -35.29 3.18 1.78
N LYS A 597 -34.52 2.32 2.47
CA LYS A 597 -34.78 0.87 2.52
C LYS A 597 -36.11 0.55 3.16
N LYS A 598 -36.53 1.28 4.20
CA LYS A 598 -37.82 1.10 4.86
C LYS A 598 -38.98 1.39 3.90
N LYS A 599 -38.89 2.47 3.10
CA LYS A 599 -39.87 2.78 2.06
C LYS A 599 -39.87 1.72 0.95
N GLU A 600 -38.70 1.29 0.49
CA GLU A 600 -38.56 0.20 -0.48
C GLU A 600 -39.23 -1.09 0.02
N LEU A 601 -38.97 -1.49 1.26
CA LEU A 601 -39.57 -2.66 1.91
C LEU A 601 -41.09 -2.53 2.06
N ALA A 602 -41.60 -1.34 2.40
CA ALA A 602 -43.03 -1.09 2.49
C ALA A 602 -43.71 -1.28 1.12
N LEU A 603 -43.10 -0.74 0.06
CA LEU A 603 -43.57 -0.87 -1.31
C LEU A 603 -43.51 -2.34 -1.79
N LYS A 604 -42.40 -3.03 -1.52
CA LYS A 604 -42.22 -4.47 -1.78
C LYS A 604 -43.30 -5.32 -1.12
N ARG A 605 -43.61 -5.06 0.15
CA ARG A 605 -44.65 -5.81 0.89
C ARG A 605 -46.03 -5.62 0.28
N LEU A 606 -46.39 -4.40 -0.12
CA LEU A 606 -47.68 -4.10 -0.75
C LEU A 606 -47.82 -4.78 -2.12
N ILE A 607 -46.80 -4.68 -2.96
CA ILE A 607 -46.75 -5.34 -4.28
C ILE A 607 -46.81 -6.86 -4.12
N THR A 608 -46.00 -7.43 -3.24
CA THR A 608 -45.98 -8.88 -3.00
C THR A 608 -47.34 -9.37 -2.50
N LYS A 609 -47.97 -8.64 -1.57
CA LYS A 609 -49.32 -8.96 -1.08
C LYS A 609 -50.38 -8.88 -2.18
N ALA A 610 -50.30 -7.87 -3.04
CA ALA A 610 -51.23 -7.74 -4.16
C ALA A 610 -51.08 -8.89 -5.17
N MET A 611 -49.85 -9.33 -5.44
CA MET A 611 -49.51 -10.43 -6.34
C MET A 611 -49.77 -11.83 -5.74
N ALA A 612 -49.63 -12.00 -4.42
CA ALA A 612 -49.81 -13.28 -3.72
C ALA A 612 -51.27 -13.75 -3.63
N THR A 613 -52.24 -12.86 -3.88
CA THR A 613 -53.68 -13.20 -3.94
C THR A 613 -54.05 -14.19 -5.07
N ARG A 614 -53.06 -14.79 -5.73
CA ARG A 614 -53.16 -15.60 -6.95
C ARG A 614 -53.05 -17.12 -6.74
N SER A 615 -52.75 -17.63 -5.54
CA SER A 615 -52.53 -19.07 -5.33
C SER A 615 -53.60 -19.75 -4.48
N PHE A 616 -54.87 -19.77 -4.91
CA PHE A 616 -55.82 -20.83 -4.54
C PHE A 616 -57.04 -20.81 -5.48
N SER A 617 -56.90 -21.43 -6.66
CA SER A 617 -58.03 -21.83 -7.50
C SER A 617 -57.58 -22.78 -8.60
N SER A 618 -57.55 -24.07 -8.29
CA SER A 618 -57.69 -25.16 -9.28
C SER A 618 -58.05 -26.45 -8.56
N SER A 619 -59.33 -26.83 -8.58
CA SER A 619 -59.81 -28.17 -8.22
C SER A 619 -59.29 -29.21 -9.22
N PRO A 620 -59.03 -30.45 -8.76
CA PRO A 620 -59.21 -31.63 -9.59
C PRO A 620 -60.42 -32.45 -9.13
N PHE A 621 -61.36 -32.64 -10.05
CA PHE A 621 -62.52 -33.51 -9.97
C PHE A 621 -62.10 -34.92 -10.45
N TRP A 622 -62.67 -35.95 -9.80
CA TRP A 622 -62.68 -37.41 -10.12
C TRP A 622 -61.46 -38.25 -9.67
N CYS A 623 -61.55 -39.07 -8.62
CA CYS A 623 -62.43 -40.23 -8.29
C CYS A 623 -61.89 -41.57 -8.84
N LYS A 624 -61.38 -42.42 -7.94
CA LYS A 624 -61.94 -43.77 -7.76
C LYS A 624 -61.56 -44.40 -6.41
N LYS A 625 -62.62 -44.76 -5.70
CA LYS A 625 -62.72 -45.52 -4.45
C LYS A 625 -62.02 -46.88 -4.51
N LYS A 626 -61.52 -47.34 -3.35
CA LYS A 626 -62.11 -48.52 -2.70
C LYS A 626 -61.86 -48.56 -1.19
N ASP A 627 -62.97 -48.67 -0.48
CA ASP A 627 -63.15 -48.88 0.96
C ASP A 627 -62.48 -50.14 1.50
N LYS A 628 -62.09 -50.12 2.79
CA LYS A 628 -62.88 -50.79 3.86
C LYS A 628 -62.28 -50.62 5.27
N THR A 629 -63.06 -49.95 6.14
CA THR A 629 -63.51 -50.34 7.52
C THR A 629 -62.48 -50.79 8.58
N LYS A 630 -62.57 -50.46 9.88
CA LYS A 630 -63.57 -49.82 10.75
C LYS A 630 -62.91 -49.57 12.13
N ALA A 631 -63.25 -48.44 12.78
CA ALA A 631 -63.58 -48.20 14.21
C ALA A 631 -62.70 -48.83 15.34
N THR A 632 -62.32 -48.18 16.45
CA THR A 632 -63.04 -47.22 17.33
C THR A 632 -62.07 -46.62 18.38
N SER A 633 -62.33 -45.35 18.78
CA SER A 633 -62.21 -44.68 20.11
C SER A 633 -60.99 -44.92 21.04
N GLY A 634 -60.42 -43.94 21.74
CA GLY A 634 -60.78 -42.54 21.98
C GLY A 634 -59.89 -41.90 23.07
N ALA A 635 -60.17 -40.61 23.38
CA ALA A 635 -59.79 -39.82 24.57
C ALA A 635 -58.28 -39.66 24.90
N ASP A 636 -57.75 -38.59 25.47
CA ASP A 636 -58.14 -37.20 25.76
C ASP A 636 -56.85 -36.48 26.24
N SER A 637 -56.89 -35.15 26.19
CA SER A 637 -56.14 -34.12 26.94
C SER A 637 -54.88 -34.42 27.80
N GLY A 638 -53.89 -33.51 27.72
CA GLY A 638 -52.92 -33.28 28.79
C GLY A 638 -51.53 -32.73 28.38
N LYS A 639 -51.30 -31.42 28.60
CA LYS A 639 -49.96 -30.75 28.61
C LYS A 639 -49.12 -31.20 29.85
N PRO A 640 -47.88 -30.70 30.11
CA PRO A 640 -46.63 -30.68 29.32
C PRO A 640 -45.36 -31.15 30.12
N LEU A 641 -44.33 -31.61 29.37
CA LEU A 641 -42.86 -31.55 29.59
C LEU A 641 -42.21 -32.24 30.83
N PRO A 642 -41.03 -32.90 30.64
CA PRO A 642 -39.76 -32.16 30.64
C PRO A 642 -38.81 -32.48 29.48
N LYS A 643 -37.93 -31.51 29.18
CA LYS A 643 -36.86 -31.56 28.17
C LYS A 643 -35.79 -32.61 28.54
N VAL A 644 -35.40 -33.45 27.57
CA VAL A 644 -34.13 -34.19 27.57
C VAL A 644 -33.51 -34.21 26.17
N GLY A 645 -32.29 -33.68 26.08
CA GLY A 645 -31.16 -34.13 25.25
C GLY A 645 -31.32 -34.30 23.74
N ALA A 646 -30.74 -33.39 22.98
CA ALA A 646 -30.49 -33.54 21.55
C ALA A 646 -29.46 -34.65 21.26
N SER A 647 -29.85 -35.67 20.48
CA SER A 647 -28.93 -36.52 19.72
C SER A 647 -29.36 -36.49 18.26
N SER A 648 -28.47 -36.09 17.36
CA SER A 648 -28.68 -36.04 15.91
C SER A 648 -28.80 -37.46 15.33
N GLU A 649 -29.98 -37.83 14.85
CA GLU A 649 -30.23 -39.09 14.12
C GLU A 649 -29.84 -38.99 12.62
N ASP A 650 -29.16 -37.91 12.22
CA ASP A 650 -28.74 -37.68 10.84
C ASP A 650 -27.45 -38.49 10.52
N PRO A 651 -27.47 -39.41 9.52
CA PRO A 651 -26.27 -40.10 9.07
C PRO A 651 -25.21 -39.19 8.44
N HIS A 652 -25.53 -37.96 8.04
CA HIS A 652 -24.59 -36.99 7.44
C HIS A 652 -24.06 -35.95 8.43
N ASP A 653 -24.39 -36.06 9.72
CA ASP A 653 -23.82 -35.18 10.74
C ASP A 653 -22.39 -35.61 11.10
N PHE A 654 -21.42 -34.90 10.52
CA PHE A 654 -19.98 -35.08 10.75
C PHE A 654 -19.38 -34.06 11.73
N SER A 655 -20.20 -33.30 12.47
CA SER A 655 -19.73 -32.27 13.42
C SER A 655 -18.63 -32.78 14.35
N GLN A 656 -18.84 -33.95 14.96
CA GLN A 656 -17.86 -34.60 15.85
C GLN A 656 -16.54 -34.96 15.16
N LEU A 657 -16.58 -35.33 13.87
CA LEU A 657 -15.37 -35.62 13.10
C LEU A 657 -14.63 -34.33 12.74
N HIS A 658 -15.35 -33.29 12.33
CA HIS A 658 -14.78 -31.97 12.06
C HIS A 658 -14.13 -31.37 13.31
N ASP A 659 -14.82 -31.39 14.44
CA ASP A 659 -14.31 -30.90 15.73
C ASP A 659 -13.09 -31.72 16.19
N GLY A 660 -13.14 -33.04 16.02
CA GLY A 660 -12.01 -33.92 16.33
C GLY A 660 -10.77 -33.64 15.49
N ILE A 661 -10.93 -33.45 14.17
CA ILE A 661 -9.83 -33.09 13.26
C ILE A 661 -9.29 -31.68 13.61
N ALA A 662 -10.16 -30.71 13.83
CA ALA A 662 -9.77 -29.35 14.18
C ALA A 662 -9.00 -29.31 15.51
N ALA A 663 -9.46 -30.06 16.52
CA ALA A 663 -8.77 -30.17 17.80
C ALA A 663 -7.39 -30.86 17.67
N ALA A 664 -7.29 -31.92 16.85
CA ALA A 664 -6.03 -32.60 16.58
C ALA A 664 -5.00 -31.67 15.88
N LEU A 665 -5.44 -30.93 14.87
CA LEU A 665 -4.59 -29.98 14.14
C LEU A 665 -4.20 -28.77 15.00
N SER A 666 -5.12 -28.26 15.82
CA SER A 666 -4.85 -27.16 16.75
C SER A 666 -3.80 -27.55 17.78
N ARG A 667 -3.94 -28.74 18.40
CA ARG A 667 -2.93 -29.28 19.33
C ARG A 667 -1.59 -29.51 18.65
N LEU A 668 -1.57 -30.03 17.43
CA LEU A 668 -0.33 -30.24 16.68
C LEU A 668 0.37 -28.91 16.38
N ARG A 669 -0.37 -27.86 15.96
CA ARG A 669 0.19 -26.52 15.75
C ARG A 669 0.77 -25.95 17.04
N ASP A 670 0.10 -26.14 18.17
CA ASP A 670 0.57 -25.68 19.49
C ASP A 670 1.78 -26.48 20.01
N GLU A 671 1.84 -27.80 19.79
CA GLU A 671 3.01 -28.61 20.15
C GLU A 671 4.21 -28.26 19.25
N LEU A 672 4.01 -28.03 17.94
CA LEU A 672 5.08 -27.67 17.00
C LEU A 672 5.56 -26.23 17.15
N SER A 673 4.68 -25.27 17.50
CA SER A 673 5.08 -23.87 17.77
C SER A 673 6.00 -23.76 19.00
N LYS A 674 5.90 -24.73 19.92
CA LYS A 674 6.79 -24.83 21.08
C LYS A 674 8.17 -25.39 20.74
N MET A 675 8.32 -26.03 19.58
CA MET A 675 9.58 -26.64 19.14
C MET A 675 10.46 -25.62 18.40
N ARG A 676 11.77 -25.75 18.55
CA ARG A 676 12.76 -24.77 18.09
C ARG A 676 13.03 -24.93 16.59
N VAL A 677 12.56 -23.99 15.78
CA VAL A 677 12.79 -23.97 14.32
C VAL A 677 13.67 -22.76 13.94
N GLY A 678 14.72 -22.95 13.13
CA GLY A 678 15.43 -21.82 12.51
C GLY A 678 16.39 -21.03 13.40
N GLY A 679 16.59 -21.42 14.67
CA GLY A 679 17.29 -20.57 15.63
C GLY A 679 16.54 -19.29 16.03
N ARG A 680 15.25 -19.15 15.67
CA ARG A 680 14.36 -18.14 16.25
C ARG A 680 13.96 -18.59 17.65
N PHE A 681 13.92 -17.63 18.58
CA PHE A 681 13.74 -17.92 19.99
C PHE A 681 12.28 -17.96 20.39
N ASN A 682 11.89 -18.98 21.15
CA ASN A 682 10.57 -19.06 21.76
C ASN A 682 10.62 -18.45 23.17
N THR A 683 10.17 -17.19 23.29
CA THR A 683 10.15 -16.48 24.58
C THR A 683 9.27 -17.21 25.61
N ALA A 684 8.20 -17.88 25.16
CA ALA A 684 7.30 -18.64 26.03
C ALA A 684 8.01 -19.79 26.76
N SER A 685 9.09 -20.35 26.19
CA SER A 685 9.89 -21.40 26.86
C SER A 685 10.69 -20.84 28.04
N ILE A 686 11.28 -19.65 27.93
CA ILE A 686 11.95 -18.98 29.06
C ILE A 686 10.91 -18.52 30.09
N GLU A 687 9.82 -17.91 29.64
CA GLU A 687 8.75 -17.41 30.53
C GLU A 687 8.13 -18.54 31.37
N SER A 688 8.12 -19.77 30.84
CA SER A 688 7.60 -20.94 31.54
C SER A 688 8.56 -21.55 32.59
N LEU A 689 9.83 -21.11 32.65
CA LEU A 689 10.80 -21.63 33.62
C LEU A 689 10.35 -21.36 35.05
N ARG A 690 10.63 -22.30 35.96
CA ARG A 690 10.29 -22.17 37.37
C ARG A 690 11.45 -21.57 38.15
N VAL A 691 11.19 -20.48 38.85
CA VAL A 691 12.15 -19.75 39.68
C VAL A 691 11.80 -19.96 41.16
N GLN A 692 12.81 -20.35 41.93
CA GLN A 692 12.71 -20.45 43.39
C GLN A 692 13.37 -19.22 44.02
N LEU A 693 12.58 -18.37 44.66
CA LEU A 693 13.08 -17.14 45.27
C LEU A 693 13.83 -17.39 46.58
N ASN A 694 13.50 -18.46 47.32
CA ASN A 694 14.14 -18.83 48.58
C ASN A 694 14.50 -20.32 48.63
N LYS A 695 15.72 -20.66 49.06
CA LYS A 695 16.19 -22.06 49.17
C LYS A 695 15.41 -22.93 50.18
N SER A 696 14.63 -22.31 51.07
CA SER A 696 13.85 -22.96 52.12
C SER A 696 12.36 -23.13 51.77
N SER A 697 11.86 -22.53 50.68
CA SER A 697 10.44 -22.66 50.28
C SER A 697 10.27 -23.63 49.12
N LYS A 698 9.23 -24.47 49.17
CA LYS A 698 8.86 -25.38 48.07
C LYS A 698 8.08 -24.69 46.94
N GLN A 699 7.82 -23.39 47.05
CA GLN A 699 7.05 -22.65 46.06
C GLN A 699 7.94 -22.16 44.93
N SER A 700 7.56 -22.47 43.69
CA SER A 700 8.23 -22.01 42.48
C SER A 700 7.28 -21.19 41.62
N ILE A 701 7.73 -20.01 41.20
CA ILE A 701 6.96 -19.04 40.42
C ILE A 701 7.42 -19.12 38.97
N LYS A 702 6.56 -18.83 37.99
CA LYS A 702 7.01 -18.78 36.59
C LYS A 702 7.88 -17.54 36.37
N LEU A 703 8.91 -17.68 35.56
CA LEU A 703 9.82 -16.58 35.25
C LEU A 703 9.09 -15.40 34.62
N GLY A 704 8.12 -15.65 33.72
CA GLY A 704 7.31 -14.60 33.09
C GLY A 704 6.46 -13.77 34.06
N ASP A 705 6.21 -14.27 35.27
CA ASP A 705 5.50 -13.53 36.33
C ASP A 705 6.48 -12.65 37.14
N LEU A 706 7.79 -12.89 37.04
CA LEU A 706 8.85 -12.20 37.79
C LEU A 706 9.73 -11.28 36.94
N ALA A 707 9.66 -11.43 35.61
CA ALA A 707 10.49 -10.70 34.67
C ALA A 707 9.87 -10.66 33.27
N GLN A 708 10.06 -9.54 32.57
CA GLN A 708 9.68 -9.41 31.17
C GLN A 708 10.77 -9.99 30.26
N VAL A 709 10.39 -10.86 29.33
CA VAL A 709 11.32 -11.48 28.36
C VAL A 709 11.18 -10.77 27.03
N VAL A 710 12.19 -9.99 26.66
CA VAL A 710 12.18 -9.13 25.47
C VAL A 710 13.14 -9.68 24.40
N PRO A 711 12.63 -10.14 23.25
CA PRO A 711 13.48 -10.54 22.12
C PRO A 711 14.11 -9.29 21.47
N LYS A 712 15.43 -9.28 21.24
CA LYS A 712 16.15 -8.12 20.67
C LYS A 712 16.49 -8.26 19.18
N GLY A 713 15.93 -9.27 18.50
CA GLY A 713 16.31 -9.63 17.14
C GLY A 713 17.60 -10.46 17.11
N GLY A 714 17.72 -11.40 16.17
CA GLY A 714 18.84 -12.35 16.14
C GLY A 714 18.77 -13.41 17.26
N ARG A 715 19.93 -13.90 17.74
CA ARG A 715 20.07 -14.95 18.77
C ARG A 715 20.27 -14.39 20.18
N MET A 716 19.60 -13.28 20.51
CA MET A 716 19.72 -12.62 21.82
C MET A 716 18.36 -12.28 22.42
N VAL A 717 18.23 -12.50 23.72
CA VAL A 717 17.05 -12.15 24.52
C VAL A 717 17.48 -11.38 25.75
N THR A 718 16.73 -10.33 26.05
CA THR A 718 16.91 -9.54 27.27
C THR A 718 15.82 -9.93 28.26
N ILE A 719 16.20 -10.23 29.50
CA ILE A 719 15.27 -10.48 30.60
C ILE A 719 15.37 -9.30 31.56
N LEU A 720 14.25 -8.61 31.76
CA LEU A 720 14.12 -7.47 32.66
C LEU A 720 13.43 -7.94 33.92
N ALA A 721 14.18 -8.12 35.00
CA ALA A 721 13.62 -8.51 36.29
C ALA A 721 12.80 -7.36 36.88
N SER A 722 11.68 -7.69 37.53
CA SER A 722 10.85 -6.69 38.20
C SER A 722 11.48 -6.11 39.47
N ASP A 723 12.48 -6.80 40.04
CA ASP A 723 13.20 -6.42 41.27
C ASP A 723 14.66 -6.95 41.23
N GLU A 724 15.60 -6.25 41.88
CA GLU A 724 17.02 -6.63 41.95
C GLU A 724 17.21 -7.97 42.66
N ASP A 725 16.40 -8.25 43.68
CA ASP A 725 16.46 -9.49 44.45
C ASP A 725 16.04 -10.72 43.62
N HIS A 726 15.31 -10.52 42.52
CA HIS A 726 14.89 -11.58 41.60
C HIS A 726 15.97 -11.96 40.58
N VAL A 727 16.96 -11.09 40.33
CA VAL A 727 17.97 -11.28 39.28
C VAL A 727 18.83 -12.52 39.52
N LYS A 728 19.29 -12.75 40.76
CA LYS A 728 20.11 -13.92 41.12
C LYS A 728 19.34 -15.24 41.04
N PRO A 729 18.10 -15.36 41.58
CA PRO A 729 17.24 -16.52 41.37
C PRO A 729 16.95 -16.82 39.90
N ILE A 730 16.57 -15.80 39.12
CA ILE A 730 16.25 -15.93 37.68
C ILE A 730 17.48 -16.44 36.92
N ARG A 731 18.65 -15.84 37.15
CA ARG A 731 19.92 -16.26 36.53
C ARG A 731 20.23 -17.73 36.83
N SER A 732 20.05 -18.15 38.08
CA SER A 732 20.31 -19.52 38.51
C SER A 732 19.36 -20.52 37.84
N SER A 733 18.06 -20.20 37.76
CA SER A 733 17.06 -21.03 37.08
C SER A 733 17.30 -21.19 35.59
N ILE A 734 17.78 -20.14 34.91
CA ILE A 734 18.12 -20.21 33.48
C ILE A 734 19.33 -21.12 33.26
N ILE A 735 20.37 -20.99 34.09
CA ILE A 735 21.58 -21.83 33.99
C ILE A 735 21.27 -23.30 34.27
N SER A 736 20.41 -23.59 35.24
CA SER A 736 20.00 -24.97 35.58
C SER A 736 18.98 -25.56 34.60
N SER A 737 18.49 -24.78 33.63
CA SER A 737 17.50 -25.26 32.67
C SER A 737 18.12 -26.15 31.59
N ASN A 738 17.31 -27.02 31.00
CA ASN A 738 17.73 -27.89 29.89
C ASN A 738 17.96 -27.11 28.58
N LEU A 739 17.82 -25.77 28.58
CA LEU A 739 17.89 -24.92 27.40
C LEU A 739 19.33 -24.54 27.01
N SER A 740 20.34 -24.91 27.82
CA SER A 740 21.76 -24.62 27.57
C SER A 740 22.03 -23.13 27.30
N LEU A 741 21.47 -22.26 28.15
CA LEU A 741 21.54 -20.81 28.02
C LEU A 741 22.54 -20.21 29.02
N THR A 742 23.26 -19.17 28.59
CA THR A 742 24.23 -18.47 29.44
C THR A 742 23.82 -17.01 29.64
N PRO A 743 23.13 -16.67 30.75
CA PRO A 743 22.75 -15.29 31.07
C PRO A 743 23.96 -14.45 31.55
N GLN A 744 24.14 -13.29 30.93
CA GLN A 744 25.12 -12.27 31.29
C GLN A 744 24.40 -11.04 31.87
N ALA A 745 24.88 -10.51 33.00
CA ALA A 745 24.32 -9.27 33.56
C ALA A 745 24.72 -8.08 32.69
N ASP A 746 23.80 -7.12 32.53
CA ASP A 746 24.11 -5.87 31.84
C ASP A 746 24.97 -4.96 32.75
N PRO A 747 26.13 -4.48 32.29
CA PRO A 747 27.01 -3.63 33.11
C PRO A 747 26.43 -2.24 33.39
N HIS A 748 25.39 -1.82 32.65
CA HIS A 748 24.74 -0.52 32.79
C HIS A 748 23.33 -0.60 33.41
N ASN A 749 22.79 -1.81 33.65
CA ASN A 749 21.48 -2.02 34.26
C ASN A 749 21.43 -3.29 35.12
N SER A 750 21.37 -3.11 36.45
CA SER A 750 21.38 -4.20 37.45
C SER A 750 20.18 -5.15 37.36
N LEU A 751 19.06 -4.70 36.79
CA LEU A 751 17.83 -5.50 36.62
C LEU A 751 17.83 -6.34 35.33
N GLN A 752 18.85 -6.19 34.49
CA GLN A 752 18.85 -6.75 33.15
C GLN A 752 19.82 -7.92 32.99
N LEU A 753 19.32 -9.02 32.41
CA LEU A 753 20.11 -10.16 31.99
C LEU A 753 20.01 -10.34 30.47
N ASN A 754 21.14 -10.30 29.77
CA ASN A 754 21.24 -10.61 28.35
C ASN A 754 21.59 -12.09 28.17
N VAL A 755 20.76 -12.81 27.42
CA VAL A 755 20.89 -14.24 27.16
C VAL A 755 21.18 -14.44 25.68
N THR A 756 22.37 -14.95 25.37
CA THR A 756 22.74 -15.33 24.00
C THR A 756 22.45 -16.80 23.77
N ILE A 757 21.84 -17.12 22.64
CA ILE A 757 21.33 -18.45 22.35
C ILE A 757 22.31 -19.16 21.41
N PRO A 758 22.90 -20.30 21.79
CA PRO A 758 23.83 -21.02 20.93
C PRO A 758 23.12 -21.62 19.70
N PRO A 759 23.82 -21.77 18.55
CA PRO A 759 23.30 -22.50 17.39
C PRO A 759 22.86 -23.93 17.78
N PRO A 760 21.79 -24.47 17.16
CA PRO A 760 21.36 -25.83 17.43
C PRO A 760 22.41 -26.83 16.93
N THR A 761 22.88 -27.74 17.79
CA THR A 761 23.75 -28.86 17.43
C THR A 761 22.98 -29.93 16.67
N LYS A 762 23.67 -30.78 15.90
CA LYS A 762 23.04 -31.89 15.15
C LYS A 762 22.17 -32.78 16.05
N GLU A 763 22.69 -33.16 17.22
CA GLU A 763 21.97 -33.97 18.21
C GLU A 763 20.69 -33.29 18.72
N SER A 764 20.73 -31.97 18.97
CA SER A 764 19.54 -31.22 19.40
C SER A 764 18.46 -31.11 18.30
N ARG A 765 18.88 -31.06 17.04
CA ARG A 765 17.96 -31.05 15.88
C ARG A 765 17.30 -32.41 15.71
N ASP A 766 18.08 -33.48 15.78
CA ASP A 766 17.59 -34.86 15.66
C ASP A 766 16.58 -35.19 16.77
N GLN A 767 16.84 -34.75 18.01
CA GLN A 767 15.89 -34.88 19.13
C GLN A 767 14.60 -34.07 18.91
N THR A 768 14.70 -32.85 18.37
CA THR A 768 13.53 -32.00 18.10
C THR A 768 12.67 -32.58 16.97
N ILE A 769 13.28 -33.13 15.93
CA ILE A 769 12.59 -33.83 14.84
C ILE A 769 11.89 -35.10 15.36
N ALA A 770 12.52 -35.84 16.27
CA ALA A 770 11.90 -37.01 16.91
C ALA A 770 10.67 -36.63 17.74
N LEU A 771 10.72 -35.53 18.50
CA LEU A 771 9.58 -34.99 19.25
C LEU A 771 8.44 -34.52 18.34
N ALA A 772 8.77 -33.82 17.25
CA ALA A 772 7.79 -33.39 16.25
C ALA A 772 7.10 -34.59 15.58
N LYS A 773 7.85 -35.67 15.33
CA LYS A 773 7.31 -36.91 14.79
C LYS A 773 6.33 -37.59 15.78
N ALA A 774 6.68 -37.63 17.05
CA ALA A 774 5.80 -38.16 18.09
C ALA A 774 4.49 -37.35 18.24
N ALA A 775 4.57 -36.02 18.18
CA ALA A 775 3.41 -35.13 18.18
C ALA A 775 2.48 -35.37 16.97
N MET A 776 3.07 -35.54 15.79
CA MET A 776 2.33 -35.87 14.56
C MET A 776 1.65 -37.23 14.66
N GLU A 777 2.32 -38.27 15.15
CA GLU A 777 1.75 -39.60 15.34
C GLU A 777 0.55 -39.58 16.30
N LYS A 778 0.63 -38.78 17.36
CA LYS A 778 -0.47 -38.56 18.33
C LYS A 778 -1.65 -37.84 17.70
N ALA A 779 -1.42 -36.80 16.89
CA ALA A 779 -2.48 -36.10 16.16
C ALA A 779 -3.14 -37.01 15.10
N ALA A 780 -2.35 -37.79 14.37
CA ALA A 780 -2.83 -38.79 13.42
C ALA A 780 -3.65 -39.90 14.11
N GLY A 781 -3.29 -40.27 15.35
CA GLY A 781 -4.08 -41.17 16.20
C GLY A 781 -5.43 -40.57 16.55
N ALA A 782 -5.48 -39.32 17.00
CA ALA A 782 -6.72 -38.64 17.34
C ALA A 782 -7.71 -38.54 16.16
N VAL A 783 -7.21 -38.28 14.94
CA VAL A 783 -8.04 -38.29 13.72
C VAL A 783 -8.62 -39.69 13.44
N ARG A 784 -7.82 -40.76 13.67
CA ARG A 784 -8.29 -42.15 13.53
C ARG A 784 -9.36 -42.50 14.57
N ASP A 785 -9.23 -42.01 15.80
CA ASP A 785 -10.19 -42.22 16.88
C ASP A 785 -11.53 -41.52 16.57
N SER A 786 -11.49 -40.27 16.10
CA SER A 786 -12.68 -39.53 15.67
C SER A 786 -13.39 -40.20 14.49
N ARG A 787 -12.63 -40.69 13.50
CA ARG A 787 -13.20 -41.48 12.38
C ARG A 787 -13.85 -42.77 12.89
N SER A 788 -13.21 -43.48 13.82
CA SER A 788 -13.74 -44.73 14.39
C SER A 788 -15.03 -44.51 15.19
N ALA A 789 -15.15 -43.38 15.90
CA ALA A 789 -16.36 -43.00 16.62
C ALA A 789 -17.56 -42.77 15.68
N VAL A 790 -17.35 -42.04 14.58
CA VAL A 790 -18.41 -41.82 13.56
C VAL A 790 -18.74 -43.12 12.83
N HIS A 791 -17.73 -43.94 12.51
CA HIS A 791 -17.96 -45.25 11.88
C HIS A 791 -18.84 -46.15 12.75
N LYS A 792 -18.59 -46.19 14.07
CA LYS A 792 -19.40 -46.95 15.04
C LYS A 792 -20.83 -46.41 15.11
N ARG A 793 -21.02 -45.08 15.10
CA ARG A 793 -22.34 -44.45 15.05
C ARG A 793 -23.12 -44.84 13.79
N LEU A 794 -22.47 -44.82 12.62
CA LEU A 794 -23.07 -45.21 11.35
C LEU A 794 -23.48 -46.70 11.34
N GLN A 795 -22.66 -47.58 11.91
CA GLN A 795 -23.03 -49.00 12.10
C GLN A 795 -24.23 -49.17 13.03
N ASP A 796 -24.32 -48.40 14.10
CA ASP A 796 -25.43 -48.46 15.05
C ASP A 796 -26.74 -47.95 14.42
N LEU A 797 -26.69 -46.88 13.61
CA LEU A 797 -27.83 -46.38 12.84
C LEU A 797 -28.33 -47.42 11.82
N GLN A 798 -27.41 -48.16 11.18
CA GLN A 798 -27.73 -49.23 10.25
C GLN A 798 -28.37 -50.43 10.95
N LYS A 799 -27.83 -50.86 12.11
CA LYS A 799 -28.36 -51.98 12.91
C LYS A 799 -29.76 -51.69 13.46
N LYS A 800 -30.01 -50.45 13.86
CA LYS A 800 -31.32 -50.00 14.38
C LYS A 800 -32.34 -49.67 13.29
N LYS A 801 -31.98 -49.79 12.00
CA LYS A 801 -32.80 -49.43 10.82
C LYS A 801 -33.31 -47.97 10.84
N ILE A 802 -32.54 -47.07 11.44
CA ILE A 802 -32.88 -45.65 11.56
C ILE A 802 -32.58 -44.90 10.24
N ALA A 803 -31.56 -45.34 9.50
CA ALA A 803 -31.17 -44.78 8.21
C ALA A 803 -31.21 -45.83 7.09
N ARG A 804 -31.49 -45.41 5.84
CA ARG A 804 -31.49 -46.30 4.68
C ARG A 804 -30.06 -46.81 4.40
N PRO A 805 -29.87 -48.07 3.95
CA PRO A 805 -28.54 -48.63 3.66
C PRO A 805 -27.71 -47.77 2.68
N ASP A 806 -28.35 -47.18 1.67
CA ASP A 806 -27.69 -46.31 0.71
C ASP A 806 -27.20 -44.98 1.32
N ASP A 807 -27.95 -44.42 2.27
CA ASP A 807 -27.58 -43.18 2.96
C ASP A 807 -26.40 -43.43 3.92
N VAL A 808 -26.37 -44.58 4.59
CA VAL A 808 -25.23 -45.01 5.42
C VAL A 808 -23.98 -45.24 4.58
N ARG A 809 -24.11 -45.86 3.39
CA ARG A 809 -22.98 -46.08 2.47
C ARG A 809 -22.37 -44.76 2.00
N LYS A 810 -23.19 -43.80 1.57
CA LYS A 810 -22.73 -42.46 1.16
C LYS A 810 -22.07 -41.70 2.31
N ALA A 811 -22.64 -41.79 3.51
CA ALA A 811 -22.05 -41.18 4.70
C ALA A 811 -20.70 -41.81 5.07
N GLN A 812 -20.54 -43.13 4.92
CA GLN A 812 -19.24 -43.79 5.11
C GLN A 812 -18.19 -43.30 4.10
N GLU A 813 -18.54 -43.18 2.82
CA GLU A 813 -17.63 -42.64 1.80
C GLU A 813 -17.20 -41.19 2.09
N GLN A 814 -18.13 -40.34 2.54
CA GLN A 814 -17.82 -38.96 2.91
C GLN A 814 -16.96 -38.87 4.17
N MET A 815 -17.24 -39.70 5.17
CA MET A 815 -16.43 -39.82 6.38
C MET A 815 -14.98 -40.23 6.06
N GLU A 816 -14.76 -41.21 5.18
CA GLU A 816 -13.40 -41.61 4.79
C GLU A 816 -12.65 -40.47 4.10
N LYS A 817 -13.30 -39.78 3.15
CA LYS A 817 -12.68 -38.61 2.48
C LYS A 817 -12.27 -37.51 3.46
N LEU A 818 -13.12 -37.24 4.46
CA LEU A 818 -12.85 -36.26 5.51
C LEU A 818 -11.68 -36.69 6.41
N ALA A 819 -11.65 -37.96 6.82
CA ALA A 819 -10.56 -38.50 7.63
C ALA A 819 -9.23 -38.52 6.86
N GLU A 820 -9.24 -38.91 5.58
CA GLU A 820 -8.06 -38.87 4.70
C GLU A 820 -7.52 -37.45 4.53
N LYS A 821 -8.41 -36.46 4.34
CA LYS A 821 -8.02 -35.04 4.29
C LYS A 821 -7.36 -34.61 5.60
N GLY A 822 -7.95 -34.94 6.75
CA GLY A 822 -7.38 -34.64 8.06
C GLY A 822 -6.00 -35.29 8.29
N GLN A 823 -5.82 -36.56 7.88
CA GLN A 823 -4.52 -37.26 7.94
C GLN A 823 -3.47 -36.59 7.06
N LYS A 824 -3.86 -36.16 5.85
CA LYS A 824 -2.98 -35.45 4.93
C LYS A 824 -2.54 -34.10 5.50
N GLU A 825 -3.45 -33.33 6.06
CA GLU A 825 -3.14 -32.04 6.71
C GLU A 825 -2.17 -32.22 7.90
N VAL A 826 -2.37 -33.24 8.74
CA VAL A 826 -1.45 -33.58 9.84
C VAL A 826 -0.03 -33.85 9.32
N LYS A 827 0.09 -34.60 8.22
CA LYS A 827 1.38 -34.96 7.61
C LYS A 827 2.05 -33.74 6.96
N GLU A 828 1.30 -32.92 6.25
CA GLU A 828 1.80 -31.70 5.60
C GLU A 828 2.34 -30.70 6.64
N LEU A 829 1.64 -30.56 7.77
CA LEU A 829 2.04 -29.67 8.86
C LEU A 829 3.38 -30.11 9.50
N PHE A 830 3.56 -31.43 9.68
CA PHE A 830 4.84 -31.98 10.12
C PHE A 830 5.96 -31.80 9.09
N GLU A 831 5.72 -32.12 7.81
CA GLU A 831 6.75 -32.00 6.76
C GLU A 831 7.21 -30.56 6.54
N ALA A 832 6.29 -29.60 6.62
CA ALA A 832 6.63 -28.17 6.58
C ALA A 832 7.56 -27.80 7.75
N THR A 833 7.27 -28.29 8.95
CA THR A 833 8.06 -28.00 10.15
C THR A 833 9.42 -28.73 10.12
N ARG A 834 9.45 -29.99 9.67
CA ARG A 834 10.68 -30.79 9.50
C ARG A 834 11.63 -30.13 8.51
N LYS A 835 11.15 -29.71 7.34
CA LYS A 835 11.97 -28.98 6.35
C LYS A 835 12.50 -27.67 6.90
N ALA A 836 11.71 -26.96 7.71
CA ALA A 836 12.16 -25.74 8.36
C ALA A 836 13.23 -26.00 9.43
N MET A 837 13.17 -27.15 10.13
CA MET A 837 14.19 -27.59 11.09
C MET A 837 15.47 -28.10 10.42
N GLU A 838 15.37 -28.77 9.28
CA GLU A 838 16.54 -29.26 8.50
C GLU A 838 17.32 -28.11 7.82
N ARG A 839 16.63 -27.01 7.46
CA ARG A 839 17.23 -25.79 6.88
C ARG A 839 17.89 -24.86 7.91
N ALA A 840 17.54 -25.00 9.19
CA ALA A 840 18.05 -24.23 10.34
C ALA A 840 19.40 -24.73 10.82
#